data_AF-A0A972SXX6-F1
#
_entry.id   AF-A0A972SXX6-F1
#
_cell.length_a   1.000
_cell.length_b   1.000
_cell.length_c   1.000
_cell.angle_alpha   90.00
_cell.angle_beta   90.00
_cell.angle_gamma   90.00
#
_symmetry.space_group_name_H-M   'P 1'
#
loop_
_entity.id
_entity.type
_entity.pdbx_description
1 polymer ?
#
loop_
_entity_poly.entity_id
_entity_poly.type
_entity_poly.pdbx_seq_one_letter_code
_entity_poly.pdbx_strand_id
1 'polypeptide(L)'
;MELLSIGEAAKKLGVHPNRLRAWEKQGLIKPVRLPSGQRRYPVEEINRILGTGGMKTESEAVVLYARVSTKKQADAGNLERQMERLRAYAREKGYRIVAEYLDVASGLNQNRRGLERVLKSAERGEFKKLIIEYPDRLARFGYGYLERHLRYCGAEIEITSQKESEDAYTELLQDLLSIVTSFSARLYGARGGKKVRQGFRELIRKWCGMKKRKKELINPKSGMKYTVCGEFFPEVYPAFRAERWSRGEETPLDTEMRLFGACMRWAFNRLQEGHTREELKKQGQKTFGLNSRFADDAILKAKEIIISQKELLNLEIKEAEAKLTRAKKKLGRVEKDLERAIRVNDPVRIEKAKLTMRGRRARVKKLSDKLEKLKNYRDSNAMPKIVFGGRTLWKQVCKGRATREEWQNARRNRLYARGDKTKGGNPNIKLSWRNGEFYLAVTISHLSEQKEVDSAGRPLMTRAPKVSGKLWLLEKHKVKVLELLLSGAPYSVELIKGSDSRYRVHVTFTAELPLTQTNLNRGYLGVDTNPDGVALANAGFNGQPEPWLDGFVVPYPKALHKYAGEFQVTIHPNGFLYIKIPELAYGRGYRRAYLIGALVKVVTDTAKALGKPIALENLEFGKDRLDTNKKFNRMAANFPYRKVTEAIMRRAFKEDIGVKPVWPAHTSTIGWWKYMRQYGITVHHAAALVIARRASGFKECITGELKQKIQAIREELNQKVNSLPGEGKGMSRKVKRLFKRLEEKISVHNGLTRFKQESFYSVWHDLKELVLLSR
;
A
#
# COMPACT_ATOMS: atom_id res chain seq x y z
N MET A 1 16.17 -40.59 71.43
CA MET A 1 16.75 -39.44 70.70
C MET A 1 16.19 -39.43 69.29
N GLU A 2 15.39 -38.42 68.95
CA GLU A 2 14.88 -38.26 67.60
C GLU A 2 16.02 -37.81 66.67
N LEU A 3 16.19 -38.50 65.53
CA LEU A 3 17.35 -38.38 64.65
C LEU A 3 16.89 -37.97 63.24
N LEU A 4 17.19 -36.73 62.84
CA LEU A 4 16.73 -36.17 61.56
C LEU A 4 17.69 -36.45 60.41
N SER A 5 17.15 -36.66 59.22
CA SER A 5 17.97 -36.70 58.00
C SER A 5 18.55 -35.31 57.69
N ILE A 6 19.60 -35.26 56.86
CA ILE A 6 20.20 -33.97 56.47
C ILE A 6 19.21 -33.01 55.81
N GLY A 7 18.23 -33.53 55.06
CA GLY A 7 17.20 -32.74 54.41
C GLY A 7 16.22 -32.14 55.41
N GLU A 8 15.80 -32.92 56.40
CA GLU A 8 14.90 -32.46 57.46
C GLU A 8 15.60 -31.48 58.42
N ALA A 9 16.86 -31.75 58.77
CA ALA A 9 17.68 -30.85 59.57
C ALA A 9 17.93 -29.51 58.87
N ALA A 10 18.25 -29.54 57.57
CA ALA A 10 18.39 -28.35 56.73
C ALA A 10 17.11 -27.50 56.72
N LYS A 11 15.96 -28.17 56.59
CA LYS A 11 14.65 -27.53 56.55
C LYS A 11 14.27 -26.90 57.91
N LYS A 12 14.56 -27.58 59.03
CA LYS A 12 14.32 -27.02 60.38
C LYS A 12 15.23 -25.82 60.70
N LEU A 13 16.46 -25.81 60.22
CA LEU A 13 17.42 -24.71 60.44
C LEU A 13 17.31 -23.58 59.40
N GLY A 14 16.47 -23.74 58.37
CA GLY A 14 16.33 -22.75 57.29
C GLY A 14 17.59 -22.57 56.43
N VAL A 15 18.46 -23.58 56.35
CA VAL A 15 19.74 -23.52 55.63
C VAL A 15 19.87 -24.65 54.60
N HIS A 16 20.65 -24.44 53.54
CA HIS A 16 20.87 -25.47 52.52
C HIS A 16 21.66 -26.68 53.08
N PRO A 17 21.38 -27.94 52.67
CA PRO A 17 22.09 -29.14 53.16
C PRO A 17 23.62 -29.09 53.03
N ASN A 18 24.16 -28.37 52.04
CA ASN A 18 25.60 -28.17 51.90
C ASN A 18 26.21 -27.32 53.04
N ARG A 19 25.45 -26.40 53.63
CA ARG A 19 25.89 -25.59 54.78
C ARG A 19 26.04 -26.47 56.02
N LEU A 20 25.12 -27.42 56.23
CA LEU A 20 25.24 -28.45 57.29
C LEU A 20 26.48 -29.34 57.10
N ARG A 21 26.82 -29.70 55.85
CA ARG A 21 28.07 -30.45 55.55
C ARG A 21 29.32 -29.62 55.81
N ALA A 22 29.29 -28.33 55.50
CA ALA A 22 30.39 -27.42 55.78
C ALA A 22 30.58 -27.22 57.29
N TRP A 23 29.48 -27.09 58.05
CA TRP A 23 29.50 -27.01 59.52
C TRP A 23 29.99 -28.30 60.19
N GLU A 24 29.66 -29.48 59.64
CA GLU A 24 30.26 -30.76 60.06
C GLU A 24 31.78 -30.72 59.87
N LYS A 25 32.25 -30.26 58.70
CA LYS A 25 33.69 -30.16 58.39
C LYS A 25 34.44 -29.16 59.26
N GLN A 26 33.75 -28.12 59.73
CA GLN A 26 34.26 -27.11 60.67
C GLN A 26 34.09 -27.51 62.15
N GLY A 27 33.45 -28.65 62.44
CA GLY A 27 33.24 -29.15 63.80
C GLY A 27 32.11 -28.49 64.59
N LEU A 28 31.30 -27.64 63.94
CA LEU A 28 30.23 -26.84 64.57
C LEU A 28 28.94 -27.64 64.83
N ILE A 29 28.73 -28.74 64.11
CA ILE A 29 27.60 -29.66 64.31
C ILE A 29 28.09 -31.11 64.21
N LYS A 30 27.68 -31.97 65.15
CA LYS A 30 28.11 -33.38 65.19
C LYS A 30 26.97 -34.32 64.76
N PRO A 31 27.06 -34.96 63.57
CA PRO A 31 26.11 -35.99 63.18
C PRO A 31 26.45 -37.35 63.78
N VAL A 32 25.42 -38.15 64.05
CA VAL A 32 25.53 -39.58 64.33
C VAL A 32 25.51 -40.34 63.01
N ARG A 33 26.45 -41.26 62.81
CA ARG A 33 26.48 -42.13 61.61
C ARG A 33 25.91 -43.50 61.98
N LEU A 34 24.89 -43.94 61.24
CA LEU A 34 24.36 -45.29 61.37
C LEU A 34 25.33 -46.32 60.76
N PRO A 35 25.24 -47.62 61.12
CA PRO A 35 26.05 -48.67 60.50
C PRO A 35 25.93 -48.74 58.97
N SER A 36 24.83 -48.23 58.41
CA SER A 36 24.58 -48.07 56.97
C SER A 36 25.31 -46.87 56.32
N GLY A 37 26.14 -46.14 57.07
CA GLY A 37 26.89 -44.97 56.60
C GLY A 37 26.08 -43.68 56.45
N GLN A 38 24.77 -43.71 56.75
CA GLN A 38 23.90 -42.53 56.66
C GLN A 38 24.10 -41.58 57.85
N ARG A 39 24.13 -40.28 57.57
CA ARG A 39 24.25 -39.21 58.58
C ARG A 39 22.88 -38.86 59.14
N ARG A 40 22.77 -38.83 60.47
CA ARG A 40 21.59 -38.37 61.20
C ARG A 40 21.99 -37.31 62.22
N TYR A 41 21.19 -36.25 62.32
CA TYR A 41 21.44 -35.13 63.22
C TYR A 41 20.49 -35.22 64.42
N PRO A 42 21.01 -35.26 65.66
CA PRO A 42 20.16 -35.21 66.86
C PRO A 42 19.36 -33.92 66.91
N VAL A 43 18.07 -34.02 67.23
CA VAL A 43 17.20 -32.84 67.39
C VAL A 43 17.72 -31.90 68.49
N GLU A 44 18.37 -32.43 69.53
CA GLU A 44 19.01 -31.65 70.61
C GLU A 44 20.14 -30.75 70.08
N GLU A 45 20.96 -31.24 69.14
CA GLU A 45 22.06 -30.46 68.54
C GLU A 45 21.50 -29.36 67.61
N ILE A 46 20.38 -29.64 66.93
CA ILE A 46 19.64 -28.68 66.11
C ILE A 46 18.98 -27.60 66.98
N ASN A 47 18.37 -28.00 68.09
CA ASN A 47 17.75 -27.09 69.05
C ASN A 47 18.80 -26.28 69.83
N ARG A 48 19.99 -26.83 70.08
CA ARG A 48 21.13 -26.09 70.62
C ARG A 48 21.55 -24.97 69.68
N ILE A 49 21.65 -25.23 68.38
CA ILE A 49 21.95 -24.21 67.37
C ILE A 49 20.82 -23.17 67.24
N LEU A 50 19.55 -23.58 67.45
CA LEU A 50 18.41 -22.66 67.48
C LEU A 50 18.30 -21.85 68.80
N GLY A 51 18.80 -22.38 69.91
CA GLY A 51 18.65 -21.85 71.27
C GLY A 51 19.84 -21.04 71.80
N THR A 52 21.04 -21.19 71.25
CA THR A 52 22.14 -20.25 71.49
C THR A 52 22.16 -19.19 70.39
N GLY A 53 21.72 -17.98 70.75
CA GLY A 53 21.88 -16.70 70.05
C GLY A 53 22.27 -16.78 68.58
N GLY A 54 21.29 -16.51 67.70
CA GLY A 54 21.50 -16.38 66.26
C GLY A 54 22.79 -15.61 65.98
N MET A 55 23.73 -16.28 65.29
CA MET A 55 24.83 -15.56 64.67
C MET A 55 24.21 -14.44 63.85
N LYS A 56 24.45 -13.19 64.26
CA LYS A 56 24.18 -11.97 63.51
C LYS A 56 24.82 -12.13 62.12
N THR A 57 24.10 -12.73 61.18
CA THR A 57 24.48 -12.70 59.78
C THR A 57 24.20 -11.30 59.27
N GLU A 58 25.27 -10.49 59.25
CA GLU A 58 25.41 -9.18 58.62
C GLU A 58 24.38 -8.99 57.51
N SER A 59 23.30 -8.27 57.83
CA SER A 59 22.16 -8.02 56.92
C SER A 59 22.52 -7.08 55.75
N GLU A 60 23.72 -6.53 55.76
CA GLU A 60 24.15 -5.44 54.88
C GLU A 60 25.28 -5.84 53.92
N ALA A 61 25.67 -7.11 53.89
CA ALA A 61 26.70 -7.65 52.99
C ALA A 61 26.22 -7.64 51.54
N VAL A 62 26.79 -6.75 50.72
CA VAL A 62 26.49 -6.58 49.29
C VAL A 62 27.71 -6.84 48.41
N VAL A 63 27.43 -7.32 47.19
CA VAL A 63 28.41 -7.42 46.11
C VAL A 63 28.00 -6.50 44.97
N LEU A 64 28.99 -5.83 44.37
CA LEU A 64 28.77 -4.97 43.19
C LEU A 64 29.25 -5.68 41.92
N TYR A 65 28.48 -5.58 40.85
CA TYR A 65 28.84 -6.16 39.56
C TYR A 65 28.61 -5.19 38.40
N ALA A 66 29.67 -4.95 37.61
CA ALA A 66 29.64 -4.07 36.44
C ALA A 66 30.17 -4.78 35.18
N ARG A 67 29.61 -4.41 34.02
CA ARG A 67 29.92 -5.04 32.72
C ARG A 67 29.87 -4.07 31.56
N VAL A 68 30.91 -4.09 30.73
CA VAL A 68 30.94 -3.46 29.41
C VAL A 68 31.10 -4.49 28.28
N SER A 69 30.58 -4.17 27.09
CA SER A 69 30.54 -5.12 25.97
C SER A 69 31.84 -5.16 25.16
N THR A 70 32.65 -4.08 25.19
CA THR A 70 33.88 -3.97 24.40
C THR A 70 35.06 -3.42 25.20
N LYS A 71 36.30 -3.84 24.85
CA LYS A 71 37.54 -3.31 25.45
C LYS A 71 37.67 -1.80 25.27
N LYS A 72 37.31 -1.26 24.09
CA LYS A 72 37.33 0.19 23.83
C LYS A 72 36.45 1.00 24.79
N GLN A 73 35.34 0.44 25.28
CA GLN A 73 34.51 1.09 26.29
C GLN A 73 35.10 1.00 27.69
N ALA A 74 35.86 -0.06 27.99
CA ALA A 74 36.63 -0.16 29.23
C ALA A 74 37.75 0.90 29.25
N ASP A 75 38.50 1.02 28.15
CA ASP A 75 39.60 1.99 28.00
C ASP A 75 39.11 3.45 28.01
N ALA A 76 37.84 3.69 27.64
CA ALA A 76 37.18 5.00 27.72
C ALA A 76 36.68 5.35 29.14
N GLY A 77 36.95 4.52 30.15
CA GLY A 77 36.61 4.76 31.56
C GLY A 77 35.13 4.54 31.91
N ASN A 78 34.32 3.94 31.02
CA ASN A 78 32.88 3.74 31.29
C ASN A 78 32.61 2.69 32.37
N LEU A 79 33.47 1.66 32.47
CA LEU A 79 33.33 0.60 33.46
C LEU A 79 33.61 1.12 34.87
N GLU A 80 34.60 2.00 35.01
CA GLU A 80 35.01 2.59 36.28
C GLU A 80 33.96 3.59 36.79
N ARG A 81 33.45 4.45 35.89
CA ARG A 81 32.30 5.34 36.18
C ARG A 81 31.04 4.56 36.58
N GLN A 82 30.79 3.41 35.95
CA GLN A 82 29.67 2.53 36.33
C GLN A 82 29.87 2.01 37.76
N MET A 83 31.08 1.55 38.11
CA MET A 83 31.35 1.06 39.45
C MET A 83 31.29 2.16 40.51
N GLU A 84 31.77 3.37 40.22
CA GLU A 84 31.65 4.53 41.11
C GLU A 84 30.20 4.86 41.44
N ARG A 85 29.29 4.77 40.46
CA ARG A 85 27.85 4.97 40.71
C ARG A 85 27.26 3.88 41.59
N LEU A 86 27.67 2.62 41.39
CA LEU A 86 27.21 1.50 42.23
C LEU A 86 27.76 1.61 43.66
N ARG A 87 29.01 2.06 43.82
CA ARG A 87 29.61 2.36 45.14
C ARG A 87 28.89 3.52 45.82
N ALA A 88 28.59 4.60 45.10
CA ALA A 88 27.84 5.73 45.63
C ALA A 88 26.45 5.29 46.12
N TYR A 89 25.74 4.49 45.32
CA TYR A 89 24.43 3.94 45.70
C TYR A 89 24.51 3.01 46.93
N ALA A 90 25.52 2.14 47.00
CA ALA A 90 25.71 1.26 48.15
C ALA A 90 26.02 2.05 49.43
N ARG A 91 26.83 3.12 49.33
CA ARG A 91 27.14 4.01 50.47
C ARG A 91 25.93 4.81 50.93
N GLU A 92 25.13 5.34 50.00
CA GLU A 92 23.90 6.09 50.30
C GLU A 92 22.88 5.23 51.07
N LYS A 93 22.83 3.93 50.77
CA LYS A 93 21.96 2.97 51.46
C LYS A 93 22.58 2.32 52.71
N GLY A 94 23.81 2.69 53.07
CA GLY A 94 24.51 2.17 54.25
C GLY A 94 24.99 0.71 54.15
N TYR A 95 25.09 0.15 52.94
CA TYR A 95 25.48 -1.25 52.78
C TYR A 95 27.00 -1.48 52.86
N ARG A 96 27.41 -2.64 53.40
CA ARG A 96 28.83 -3.07 53.48
C ARG A 96 29.23 -3.86 52.24
N ILE A 97 30.13 -3.30 51.44
CA ILE A 97 30.62 -3.92 50.20
C ILE A 97 31.61 -5.03 50.55
N VAL A 98 31.26 -6.28 50.23
CA VAL A 98 32.08 -7.48 50.48
C VAL A 98 33.06 -7.73 49.34
N ALA A 99 32.62 -7.53 48.09
CA ALA A 99 33.46 -7.72 46.92
C ALA A 99 32.91 -6.95 45.71
N GLU A 100 33.81 -6.65 44.78
CA GLU A 100 33.51 -5.98 43.52
C GLU A 100 33.99 -6.83 42.36
N TYR A 101 33.12 -7.08 41.38
CA TYR A 101 33.44 -7.90 40.22
C TYR A 101 33.19 -7.15 38.91
N LEU A 102 34.12 -7.33 37.98
CA LEU A 102 34.17 -6.64 36.69
C LEU A 102 34.29 -7.66 35.55
N ASP A 103 33.52 -7.45 34.48
CA ASP A 103 33.63 -8.25 33.26
C ASP A 103 33.62 -7.38 31.98
N VAL A 104 34.51 -7.73 31.04
CA VAL A 104 34.53 -7.17 29.67
C VAL A 104 34.12 -8.27 28.69
N ALA A 105 32.81 -8.44 28.51
CA ALA A 105 32.25 -9.46 27.64
C ALA A 105 30.82 -9.11 27.18
N SER A 106 30.38 -9.65 26.04
CA SER A 106 28.99 -9.55 25.60
C SER A 106 28.03 -10.20 26.61
N GLY A 107 26.82 -9.63 26.71
CA GLY A 107 25.72 -10.13 27.56
C GLY A 107 25.20 -11.53 27.18
N LEU A 108 25.70 -12.11 26.09
CA LEU A 108 25.43 -13.47 25.62
C LEU A 108 26.54 -14.49 25.97
N ASN A 109 27.74 -14.05 26.35
CA ASN A 109 28.82 -14.97 26.68
C ASN A 109 28.57 -15.60 28.05
N GLN A 110 28.60 -16.93 28.15
CA GLN A 110 28.35 -17.67 29.38
C GLN A 110 29.65 -17.92 30.19
N ASN A 111 30.82 -17.87 29.55
CA ASN A 111 32.12 -18.06 30.22
C ASN A 111 32.67 -16.72 30.73
N ARG A 112 32.12 -16.23 31.83
CA ARG A 112 32.53 -14.96 32.46
C ARG A 112 33.10 -15.24 33.85
N ARG A 113 34.37 -14.87 34.04
CA ARG A 113 35.09 -15.14 35.29
C ARG A 113 34.55 -14.30 36.45
N GLY A 114 34.09 -13.06 36.20
CA GLY A 114 33.46 -12.23 37.24
C GLY A 114 32.11 -12.79 37.67
N LEU A 115 31.22 -13.08 36.72
CA LEU A 115 29.92 -13.69 37.00
C LEU A 115 30.03 -15.06 37.70
N GLU A 116 30.97 -15.92 37.29
CA GLU A 116 31.18 -17.22 37.95
C GLU A 116 31.63 -17.07 39.41
N ARG A 117 32.45 -16.05 39.72
CA ARG A 117 32.86 -15.74 41.09
C ARG A 117 31.68 -15.24 41.92
N VAL A 118 30.82 -14.38 41.35
CA VAL A 118 29.58 -13.94 42.01
C VAL A 118 28.71 -15.13 42.38
N LEU A 119 28.52 -16.08 41.46
CA LEU A 119 27.71 -17.28 41.71
C LEU A 119 28.35 -18.17 42.80
N LYS A 120 29.67 -18.41 42.77
CA LYS A 120 30.36 -19.20 43.82
C LYS A 120 30.36 -18.53 45.19
N SER A 121 30.36 -17.19 45.24
CA SER A 121 30.23 -16.44 46.50
C SER A 121 28.79 -16.45 47.01
N ALA A 122 27.80 -16.50 46.12
CA ALA A 122 26.39 -16.71 46.48
C ALA A 122 26.15 -18.13 47.03
N GLU A 123 26.72 -19.16 46.40
CA GLU A 123 26.64 -20.55 46.89
C GLU A 123 27.28 -20.75 48.27
N ARG A 124 28.32 -19.96 48.57
CA ARG A 124 28.96 -19.93 49.90
C ARG A 124 28.22 -19.05 50.91
N GLY A 125 27.22 -18.29 50.47
CA GLY A 125 26.41 -17.40 51.32
C GLY A 125 27.15 -16.17 51.83
N GLU A 126 28.15 -15.69 51.09
CA GLU A 126 29.03 -14.57 51.51
C GLU A 126 28.35 -13.20 51.43
N PHE A 127 27.22 -13.08 50.72
CA PHE A 127 26.46 -11.83 50.58
C PHE A 127 24.96 -12.11 50.46
N LYS A 128 24.14 -11.12 50.83
CA LYS A 128 22.66 -11.19 50.72
C LYS A 128 22.12 -10.40 49.53
N LYS A 129 22.86 -9.43 49.00
CA LYS A 129 22.39 -8.59 47.89
C LYS A 129 23.45 -8.37 46.81
N LEU A 130 23.06 -8.48 45.55
CA LEU A 130 23.85 -8.17 44.37
C LEU A 130 23.32 -6.89 43.72
N ILE A 131 24.14 -5.85 43.66
CA ILE A 131 23.74 -4.56 43.06
C ILE A 131 24.26 -4.48 41.64
N ILE A 132 23.36 -4.20 40.69
CA ILE A 132 23.66 -4.02 39.27
C ILE A 132 22.99 -2.75 38.72
N GLU A 133 23.54 -2.17 37.66
CA GLU A 133 22.95 -0.94 37.10
C GLU A 133 21.68 -1.23 36.27
N TYR A 134 21.73 -2.27 35.42
CA TYR A 134 20.62 -2.67 34.55
C TYR A 134 20.56 -4.21 34.43
N PRO A 135 19.37 -4.81 34.20
CA PRO A 135 19.23 -6.26 34.03
C PRO A 135 20.13 -6.85 32.92
N ASP A 136 20.30 -6.12 31.82
CA ASP A 136 21.11 -6.55 30.67
C ASP A 136 22.63 -6.51 30.94
N ARG A 137 23.07 -5.87 32.03
CA ARG A 137 24.46 -5.93 32.51
C ARG A 137 24.77 -7.29 33.11
N LEU A 138 23.81 -7.91 33.78
CA LEU A 138 23.93 -9.28 34.28
C LEU A 138 23.78 -10.29 33.14
N ALA A 139 22.64 -10.30 32.44
CA ALA A 139 22.41 -11.17 31.29
C ALA A 139 21.30 -10.63 30.37
N ARG A 140 21.49 -10.75 29.05
CA ARG A 140 20.44 -10.40 28.06
C ARG A 140 19.43 -11.52 27.83
N PHE A 141 19.87 -12.77 27.96
CA PHE A 141 19.00 -13.95 27.98
C PHE A 141 19.32 -14.78 29.22
N GLY A 142 18.30 -15.36 29.84
CA GLY A 142 18.46 -16.17 31.04
C GLY A 142 18.63 -15.40 32.35
N TYR A 143 18.37 -14.07 32.36
CA TYR A 143 18.32 -13.27 33.58
C TYR A 143 17.41 -13.90 34.64
N GLY A 144 16.20 -14.33 34.25
CA GLY A 144 15.27 -14.98 35.18
C GLY A 144 15.76 -16.31 35.76
N TYR A 145 16.64 -17.05 35.07
CA TYR A 145 17.27 -18.25 35.63
C TYR A 145 18.33 -17.88 36.67
N LEU A 146 19.13 -16.84 36.40
CA LEU A 146 20.14 -16.33 37.33
C LEU A 146 19.50 -15.70 38.57
N GLU A 147 18.44 -14.92 38.40
CA GLU A 147 17.67 -14.34 39.49
C GLU A 147 17.08 -15.44 40.38
N ARG A 148 16.45 -16.47 39.78
CA ARG A 148 15.91 -17.60 40.53
C ARG A 148 16.99 -18.37 41.28
N HIS A 149 18.15 -18.57 40.66
CA HIS A 149 19.28 -19.27 41.28
C HIS A 149 19.88 -18.47 42.44
N LEU A 150 20.12 -17.16 42.26
CA LEU A 150 20.61 -16.30 43.34
C LEU A 150 19.61 -16.24 44.50
N ARG A 151 18.31 -16.15 44.21
CA ARG A 151 17.25 -16.18 45.22
C ARG A 151 17.22 -17.52 45.98
N TYR A 152 17.44 -18.64 45.28
CA TYR A 152 17.55 -19.96 45.90
C TYR A 152 18.76 -20.06 46.85
N CYS A 153 19.87 -19.40 46.51
CA CYS A 153 21.05 -19.29 47.36
C CYS A 153 20.92 -18.24 48.48
N GLY A 154 19.78 -17.55 48.59
CA GLY A 154 19.52 -16.54 49.62
C GLY A 154 20.04 -15.14 49.30
N ALA A 155 20.37 -14.85 48.03
CA ALA A 155 20.82 -13.54 47.55
C ALA A 155 19.79 -12.87 46.62
N GLU A 156 19.51 -11.59 46.84
CA GLU A 156 18.59 -10.79 46.01
C GLU A 156 19.32 -9.84 45.06
N ILE A 157 18.72 -9.49 43.93
CA ILE A 157 19.31 -8.55 42.95
C ILE A 157 18.62 -7.19 43.09
N GLU A 158 19.39 -6.13 43.33
CA GLU A 158 18.90 -4.74 43.41
C GLU A 158 19.41 -3.94 42.20
N ILE A 159 18.50 -3.29 41.46
CA ILE A 159 18.78 -2.57 40.21
C ILE A 159 18.75 -1.06 40.45
N THR A 160 19.77 -0.32 40.02
CA THR A 160 19.90 1.11 40.33
C THR A 160 19.27 2.08 39.32
N SER A 161 18.98 1.71 38.06
CA SER A 161 18.37 2.63 37.06
C SER A 161 17.49 1.96 35.98
N GLN A 162 16.46 2.68 35.49
CA GLN A 162 15.46 2.20 34.49
C GLN A 162 15.45 2.95 33.14
N LYS A 163 16.52 3.65 32.74
CA LYS A 163 16.56 4.40 31.47
C LYS A 163 17.57 3.81 30.49
N GLU A 164 17.11 3.35 29.32
CA GLU A 164 17.96 2.83 28.24
C GLU A 164 18.70 3.97 27.52
N SER A 165 20.03 3.84 27.35
CA SER A 165 20.84 4.75 26.52
C SER A 165 20.91 4.27 25.06
N GLU A 166 21.20 5.18 24.12
CA GLU A 166 21.37 4.87 22.67
C GLU A 166 22.39 3.76 22.39
N ASP A 167 23.36 3.55 23.28
CA ASP A 167 24.35 2.48 23.17
C ASP A 167 23.75 1.07 23.24
N ALA A 168 22.59 0.91 23.91
CA ALA A 168 21.89 -0.37 24.03
C ALA A 168 21.46 -0.93 22.66
N TYR A 169 21.01 -0.07 21.74
CA TYR A 169 20.63 -0.50 20.39
C TYR A 169 21.83 -1.02 19.59
N THR A 170 22.98 -0.34 19.73
CA THR A 170 24.22 -0.70 19.04
C THR A 170 24.78 -2.02 19.58
N GLU A 171 24.72 -2.23 20.90
CA GLU A 171 25.09 -3.49 21.52
C GLU A 171 24.13 -4.64 21.14
N LEU A 172 22.82 -4.37 21.04
CA LEU A 172 21.81 -5.37 20.66
C LEU A 172 22.01 -5.88 19.22
N LEU A 173 22.41 -4.99 18.30
CA LEU A 173 22.81 -5.38 16.94
C LEU A 173 24.08 -6.23 16.91
N GLN A 174 25.07 -5.91 17.74
CA GLN A 174 26.28 -6.73 17.87
C GLN A 174 25.98 -8.11 18.44
N ASP A 175 25.04 -8.19 19.38
CA ASP A 175 24.59 -9.43 19.98
C ASP A 175 23.80 -10.30 19.00
N LEU A 176 22.90 -9.72 18.21
CA LEU A 176 22.23 -10.45 17.12
C LEU A 176 23.24 -10.99 16.09
N LEU A 177 24.23 -10.17 15.73
CA LEU A 177 25.34 -10.60 14.87
C LEU A 177 26.12 -11.76 15.51
N SER A 178 26.33 -11.75 16.83
CA SER A 178 27.03 -12.83 17.54
C SER A 178 26.25 -14.14 17.51
N ILE A 179 24.92 -14.09 17.68
CA ILE A 179 24.02 -15.24 17.59
C ILE A 179 24.03 -15.81 16.18
N VAL A 180 23.79 -14.98 15.16
CA VAL A 180 23.79 -15.40 13.76
C VAL A 180 25.15 -15.98 13.37
N THR A 181 26.26 -15.39 13.84
CA THR A 181 27.60 -15.93 13.59
C THR A 181 27.81 -17.28 14.28
N SER A 182 27.34 -17.46 15.52
CA SER A 182 27.41 -18.72 16.28
C SER A 182 26.68 -19.85 15.55
N PHE A 183 25.44 -19.60 15.12
CA PHE A 183 24.65 -20.55 14.33
C PHE A 183 25.27 -20.81 12.95
N SER A 184 25.80 -19.77 12.30
CA SER A 184 26.42 -19.90 10.97
C SER A 184 27.77 -20.63 11.02
N ALA A 185 28.54 -20.48 12.10
CA ALA A 185 29.80 -21.20 12.30
C ALA A 185 29.55 -22.70 12.56
N ARG A 186 28.46 -23.04 13.24
CA ARG A 186 28.01 -24.45 13.41
C ARG A 186 27.51 -25.07 12.11
N LEU A 187 26.83 -24.29 11.26
CA LEU A 187 26.27 -24.78 9.99
C LEU A 187 27.30 -24.84 8.84
N TYR A 188 28.24 -23.89 8.76
CA TYR A 188 29.11 -23.69 7.58
C TYR A 188 30.62 -23.66 7.91
N GLY A 189 31.02 -24.00 9.14
CA GLY A 189 32.41 -23.97 9.60
C GLY A 189 33.00 -22.56 9.80
N ALA A 190 34.20 -22.48 10.40
CA ALA A 190 34.82 -21.22 10.85
C ALA A 190 35.06 -20.18 9.72
N ARG A 191 35.34 -20.65 8.49
CA ARG A 191 35.50 -19.76 7.31
C ARG A 191 34.15 -19.25 6.76
N GLY A 192 33.10 -20.08 6.79
CA GLY A 192 31.74 -19.71 6.37
C GLY A 192 31.10 -18.66 7.29
N GLY A 193 31.27 -18.83 8.62
CA GLY A 193 30.79 -17.87 9.62
C GLY A 193 31.40 -16.47 9.47
N LYS A 194 32.69 -16.36 9.10
CA LYS A 194 33.35 -15.07 8.81
C LYS A 194 32.73 -14.38 7.58
N LYS A 195 32.46 -15.12 6.51
CA LYS A 195 31.85 -14.60 5.26
C LYS A 195 30.42 -14.09 5.51
N VAL A 196 29.61 -14.84 6.25
CA VAL A 196 28.24 -14.43 6.61
C VAL A 196 28.26 -13.21 7.53
N ARG A 197 29.15 -13.17 8.53
CA ARG A 197 29.31 -11.99 9.41
C ARG A 197 29.73 -10.74 8.62
N GLN A 198 30.62 -10.89 7.64
CA GLN A 198 31.08 -9.79 6.79
C GLN A 198 29.97 -9.31 5.84
N GLY A 199 29.26 -10.23 5.19
CA GLY A 199 28.10 -9.91 4.33
C GLY A 199 26.95 -9.26 5.10
N PHE A 200 26.66 -9.71 6.32
CA PHE A 200 25.62 -9.12 7.18
C PHE A 200 26.04 -7.74 7.72
N ARG A 201 27.33 -7.54 8.06
CA ARG A 201 27.87 -6.21 8.40
C ARG A 201 27.79 -5.24 7.22
N GLU A 202 28.10 -5.69 6.01
CA GLU A 202 27.95 -4.89 4.79
C GLU A 202 26.48 -4.54 4.53
N LEU A 203 25.56 -5.47 4.77
CA LEU A 203 24.12 -5.26 4.68
C LEU A 203 23.65 -4.21 5.69
N ILE A 204 24.10 -4.28 6.95
CA ILE A 204 23.79 -3.27 7.99
C ILE A 204 24.42 -1.92 7.65
N ARG A 205 25.67 -1.86 7.15
CA ARG A 205 26.31 -0.63 6.68
C ARG A 205 25.56 -0.01 5.50
N LYS A 206 25.11 -0.83 4.54
CA LYS A 206 24.22 -0.42 3.45
C LYS A 206 22.88 0.11 3.99
N TRP A 207 22.30 -0.53 5.00
CA TRP A 207 21.02 -0.14 5.59
C TRP A 207 21.10 1.16 6.41
N CYS A 208 22.16 1.34 7.20
CA CYS A 208 22.45 2.60 7.91
C CYS A 208 22.83 3.73 6.94
N GLY A 209 23.58 3.42 5.88
CA GLY A 209 23.84 4.35 4.77
C GLY A 209 22.57 4.72 3.99
N MET A 210 21.63 3.78 3.83
CA MET A 210 20.30 4.00 3.26
C MET A 210 19.43 4.92 4.11
N LYS A 211 19.56 4.95 5.44
CA LYS A 211 18.85 5.93 6.29
C LYS A 211 19.34 7.37 6.04
N LYS A 212 20.65 7.58 5.84
CA LYS A 212 21.21 8.90 5.45
C LYS A 212 20.82 9.28 4.01
N ARG A 213 20.92 8.35 3.06
CA ARG A 213 20.44 8.56 1.67
C ARG A 213 18.92 8.73 1.55
N LYS A 214 18.09 8.12 2.42
CA LYS A 214 16.63 8.33 2.50
C LYS A 214 16.25 9.75 2.95
N LYS A 215 17.17 10.53 3.53
CA LYS A 215 16.94 11.96 3.81
C LYS A 215 17.13 12.85 2.57
N GLU A 216 17.95 12.42 1.60
CA GLU A 216 18.32 13.22 0.42
C GLU A 216 17.68 12.75 -0.89
N LEU A 217 17.23 11.50 -1.01
CA LEU A 217 16.65 10.93 -2.24
C LEU A 217 15.12 10.91 -2.30
N ILE A 218 14.42 11.61 -1.39
CA ILE A 218 12.98 11.80 -1.53
C ILE A 218 12.76 12.89 -2.56
N ASN A 219 12.72 12.51 -3.83
CA ASN A 219 11.89 13.21 -4.79
C ASN A 219 10.43 12.83 -4.43
N PRO A 220 9.58 13.73 -3.91
CA PRO A 220 8.25 13.40 -3.38
C PRO A 220 7.27 12.85 -4.44
N LYS A 221 7.70 12.74 -5.71
CA LYS A 221 6.88 12.38 -6.87
C LYS A 221 6.92 10.89 -7.27
N SER A 222 7.75 10.03 -6.65
CA SER A 222 7.91 8.63 -7.09
C SER A 222 7.16 7.56 -6.27
N GLY A 223 6.49 7.93 -5.16
CA GLY A 223 5.69 6.99 -4.36
C GLY A 223 4.21 6.99 -4.74
N MET A 224 3.57 5.81 -4.79
CA MET A 224 2.15 5.70 -5.09
C MET A 224 1.29 6.07 -3.87
N LYS A 225 0.29 6.93 -4.06
CA LYS A 225 -0.68 7.27 -3.01
C LYS A 225 -1.59 6.06 -2.74
N TYR A 226 -1.61 5.61 -1.49
CA TYR A 226 -2.44 4.52 -1.01
C TYR A 226 -3.52 5.08 -0.08
N THR A 227 -4.79 4.77 -0.38
CA THR A 227 -5.93 5.18 0.45
C THR A 227 -6.60 3.96 1.06
N VAL A 228 -6.73 3.96 2.39
CA VAL A 228 -7.46 2.97 3.18
C VAL A 228 -8.80 3.55 3.59
N CYS A 229 -9.86 2.78 3.39
CA CYS A 229 -11.21 3.12 3.87
C CYS A 229 -11.51 2.34 5.15
N GLY A 230 -12.08 3.02 6.13
CA GLY A 230 -12.56 2.45 7.40
C GLY A 230 -13.85 3.10 7.89
N GLU A 231 -14.38 2.58 8.99
CA GLU A 231 -15.53 3.16 9.70
C GLU A 231 -15.11 3.62 11.09
N PHE A 232 -15.47 4.84 11.46
CA PHE A 232 -15.14 5.44 12.75
C PHE A 232 -16.37 5.48 13.64
N PHE A 233 -16.19 4.96 14.86
CA PHE A 233 -17.18 4.90 15.92
C PHE A 233 -16.72 5.84 17.02
N PRO A 234 -17.17 7.11 17.03
CA PRO A 234 -16.84 8.05 18.09
C PRO A 234 -17.50 7.59 19.40
N GLU A 235 -16.70 7.43 20.45
CA GLU A 235 -17.14 6.92 21.76
C GLU A 235 -17.06 8.02 22.82
N VAL A 236 -15.97 8.80 22.79
CA VAL A 236 -15.70 9.85 23.76
C VAL A 236 -15.91 11.20 23.10
N TYR A 237 -16.87 11.95 23.62
CA TYR A 237 -17.15 13.33 23.21
C TYR A 237 -16.73 14.32 24.31
N PRO A 238 -16.35 15.56 23.96
CA PRO A 238 -16.21 16.64 24.92
C PRO A 238 -17.53 16.84 25.69
N ALA A 239 -17.43 17.06 27.00
CA ALA A 239 -18.59 17.22 27.90
C ALA A 239 -19.40 18.50 27.62
N PHE A 240 -18.81 19.49 26.95
CA PHE A 240 -19.43 20.80 26.70
C PHE A 240 -19.52 21.10 25.19
N ARG A 241 -20.47 21.97 24.84
CA ARG A 241 -20.70 22.49 23.48
C ARG A 241 -20.49 24.00 23.48
N ALA A 242 -19.91 24.55 22.41
CA ALA A 242 -19.74 26.00 22.30
C ALA A 242 -21.07 26.67 21.94
N GLU A 243 -21.53 27.60 22.75
CA GLU A 243 -22.77 28.36 22.52
C GLU A 243 -22.69 29.17 21.21
N ARG A 244 -21.54 29.80 20.94
CA ARG A 244 -21.32 30.62 19.73
C ARG A 244 -21.38 29.82 18.42
N TRP A 245 -20.94 28.57 18.44
CA TRP A 245 -20.67 27.80 17.21
C TRP A 245 -21.63 26.66 16.97
N SER A 246 -22.18 26.06 18.02
CA SER A 246 -23.07 24.91 17.94
C SER A 246 -24.45 25.34 17.44
N ARG A 247 -25.17 24.44 16.77
CA ARG A 247 -26.55 24.71 16.32
C ARG A 247 -27.45 23.55 16.72
N GLY A 248 -28.50 23.84 17.48
CA GLY A 248 -29.45 22.83 17.96
C GLY A 248 -28.73 21.66 18.62
N GLU A 249 -29.05 20.44 18.19
CA GLU A 249 -28.49 19.20 18.75
C GLU A 249 -27.22 18.69 18.06
N GLU A 250 -26.55 19.51 17.22
CA GLU A 250 -25.32 19.10 16.53
C GLU A 250 -24.24 18.63 17.52
N THR A 251 -23.64 17.47 17.25
CA THR A 251 -22.48 17.01 18.02
C THR A 251 -21.28 17.95 17.80
N PRO A 252 -20.31 18.01 18.74
CA PRO A 252 -19.08 18.78 18.53
C PRO A 252 -18.36 18.41 17.23
N LEU A 253 -18.33 17.13 16.86
CA LEU A 253 -17.74 16.68 15.60
C LEU A 253 -18.50 17.23 14.38
N ASP A 254 -19.84 17.18 14.39
CA ASP A 254 -20.66 17.71 13.29
C ASP A 254 -20.52 19.23 13.13
N THR A 255 -20.39 19.94 14.25
CA THR A 255 -20.13 21.39 14.27
C THR A 255 -18.78 21.69 13.59
N GLU A 256 -17.72 20.97 13.96
CA GLU A 256 -16.39 21.11 13.34
C GLU A 256 -16.44 20.84 11.82
N MET A 257 -17.14 19.78 11.39
CA MET A 257 -17.32 19.44 9.98
C MET A 257 -18.08 20.53 9.20
N ARG A 258 -19.12 21.11 9.82
CA ARG A 258 -19.88 22.23 9.22
C ARG A 258 -19.04 23.48 9.07
N LEU A 259 -18.28 23.85 10.10
CA LEU A 259 -17.39 25.01 10.09
C LEU A 259 -16.28 24.84 9.05
N PHE A 260 -15.66 23.66 8.97
CA PHE A 260 -14.68 23.33 7.94
C PHE A 260 -15.28 23.46 6.53
N GLY A 261 -16.46 22.87 6.29
CA GLY A 261 -17.14 22.97 5.00
C GLY A 261 -17.53 24.40 4.63
N ALA A 262 -17.91 25.23 5.61
CA ALA A 262 -18.21 26.65 5.40
C ALA A 262 -16.95 27.45 5.06
N CYS A 263 -15.87 27.26 5.83
CA CYS A 263 -14.57 27.88 5.60
C CYS A 263 -14.02 27.55 4.21
N MET A 264 -14.10 26.29 3.77
CA MET A 264 -13.66 25.87 2.43
C MET A 264 -14.43 26.60 1.31
N ARG A 265 -15.74 26.77 1.44
CA ARG A 265 -16.56 27.48 0.43
C ARG A 265 -16.29 28.99 0.42
N TRP A 266 -16.14 29.57 1.60
CA TRP A 266 -15.77 30.96 1.75
C TRP A 266 -14.39 31.23 1.13
N ALA A 267 -13.40 30.40 1.47
CA ALA A 267 -12.05 30.47 0.90
C ALA A 267 -12.07 30.29 -0.63
N PHE A 268 -12.91 29.40 -1.15
CA PHE A 268 -13.07 29.21 -2.60
C PHE A 268 -13.46 30.50 -3.32
N ASN A 269 -14.47 31.23 -2.82
CA ASN A 269 -14.89 32.50 -3.44
C ASN A 269 -13.80 33.57 -3.31
N ARG A 270 -13.20 33.71 -2.12
CA ARG A 270 -12.16 34.73 -1.90
C ARG A 270 -10.87 34.49 -2.66
N LEU A 271 -10.51 33.23 -2.91
CA LEU A 271 -9.38 32.89 -3.77
C LEU A 271 -9.64 33.28 -5.24
N GLN A 272 -10.90 33.35 -5.68
CA GLN A 272 -11.25 33.85 -7.02
C GLN A 272 -11.18 35.37 -7.09
N GLU A 273 -11.46 36.06 -5.98
CA GLU A 273 -11.32 37.52 -5.83
C GLU A 273 -9.85 37.97 -5.73
N GLY A 274 -8.89 37.04 -5.64
CA GLY A 274 -7.44 37.34 -5.63
C GLY A 274 -6.80 37.43 -4.24
N HIS A 275 -7.54 37.13 -3.16
CA HIS A 275 -7.01 37.18 -1.80
C HIS A 275 -5.85 36.19 -1.57
N THR A 276 -4.88 36.62 -0.75
CA THR A 276 -3.72 35.80 -0.43
C THR A 276 -4.05 34.69 0.57
N ARG A 277 -3.25 33.62 0.55
CA ARG A 277 -3.44 32.48 1.48
C ARG A 277 -3.36 32.92 2.96
N GLU A 278 -2.48 33.86 3.28
CA GLU A 278 -2.22 34.27 4.66
C GLU A 278 -3.36 35.12 5.24
N GLU A 279 -3.92 36.04 4.44
CA GLU A 279 -5.13 36.78 4.78
C GLU A 279 -6.30 35.83 5.06
N LEU A 280 -6.54 34.90 4.14
CA LEU A 280 -7.64 33.93 4.28
C LEU A 280 -7.47 33.03 5.48
N LYS A 281 -6.23 32.69 5.81
CA LYS A 281 -5.93 31.88 6.98
C LYS A 281 -6.20 32.65 8.28
N LYS A 282 -5.82 33.93 8.37
CA LYS A 282 -6.09 34.76 9.55
C LYS A 282 -7.59 35.02 9.72
N GLN A 283 -8.27 35.46 8.66
CA GLN A 283 -9.70 35.73 8.67
C GLN A 283 -10.53 34.45 8.89
N GLY A 284 -10.14 33.34 8.26
CA GLY A 284 -10.83 32.05 8.39
C GLY A 284 -10.81 31.51 9.82
N GLN A 285 -9.71 31.68 10.55
CA GLN A 285 -9.63 31.30 11.97
C GLN A 285 -10.63 32.12 12.80
N LYS A 286 -10.65 33.45 12.64
CA LYS A 286 -11.54 34.36 13.39
C LYS A 286 -13.02 34.11 13.08
N THR A 287 -13.35 33.90 11.80
CA THR A 287 -14.74 33.80 11.33
C THR A 287 -15.37 32.43 11.60
N PHE A 288 -14.59 31.35 11.59
CA PHE A 288 -15.12 29.98 11.70
C PHE A 288 -14.68 29.23 12.96
N GLY A 289 -13.91 29.86 13.86
CA GLY A 289 -13.44 29.21 15.09
C GLY A 289 -12.51 28.02 14.83
N LEU A 290 -11.94 27.91 13.63
CA LEU A 290 -11.07 26.80 13.26
C LEU A 290 -9.62 27.08 13.68
N ASN A 291 -8.86 26.04 14.02
CA ASN A 291 -7.43 26.20 14.21
C ASN A 291 -6.72 26.55 12.88
N SER A 292 -5.53 27.16 13.02
CA SER A 292 -4.63 27.54 11.92
C SER A 292 -4.43 26.45 10.87
N ARG A 293 -4.40 25.18 11.27
CA ARG A 293 -4.20 24.04 10.35
C ARG A 293 -5.46 23.67 9.58
N PHE A 294 -6.62 23.60 10.24
CA PHE A 294 -7.88 23.31 9.57
C PHE A 294 -8.28 24.42 8.61
N ALA A 295 -8.08 25.68 8.98
CA ALA A 295 -8.31 26.81 8.08
C ALA A 295 -7.43 26.70 6.82
N ASP A 296 -6.14 26.37 7.00
CA ASP A 296 -5.22 26.21 5.89
C ASP A 296 -5.51 24.97 5.03
N ASP A 297 -5.96 23.87 5.65
CA ASP A 297 -6.42 22.67 4.95
C ASP A 297 -7.70 22.92 4.15
N ALA A 298 -8.63 23.74 4.67
CA ALA A 298 -9.82 24.18 3.94
C ALA A 298 -9.45 25.04 2.72
N ILE A 299 -8.50 25.95 2.86
CA ILE A 299 -7.96 26.76 1.75
C ILE A 299 -7.29 25.85 0.71
N LEU A 300 -6.50 24.86 1.15
CA LEU A 300 -5.89 23.88 0.25
C LEU A 300 -6.94 23.12 -0.56
N LYS A 301 -7.98 22.59 0.09
CA LYS A 301 -9.08 21.89 -0.60
C LYS A 301 -9.80 22.81 -1.59
N ALA A 302 -10.01 24.08 -1.24
CA ALA A 302 -10.59 25.06 -2.14
C ALA A 302 -9.69 25.29 -3.38
N LYS A 303 -8.38 25.44 -3.19
CA LYS A 303 -7.41 25.56 -4.29
C LYS A 303 -7.39 24.31 -5.18
N GLU A 304 -7.41 23.12 -4.60
CA GLU A 304 -7.49 21.85 -5.35
C GLU A 304 -8.73 21.81 -6.25
N ILE A 305 -9.88 22.28 -5.76
CA ILE A 305 -11.11 22.36 -6.55
C ILE A 305 -10.92 23.34 -7.71
N ILE A 306 -10.32 24.51 -7.49
CA ILE A 306 -10.06 25.49 -8.56
C ILE A 306 -9.17 24.88 -9.65
N ILE A 307 -8.04 24.27 -9.26
CA ILE A 307 -7.10 23.63 -10.20
C ILE A 307 -7.81 22.53 -11.00
N SER A 308 -8.54 21.64 -10.31
CA SER A 308 -9.28 20.54 -10.96
C SER A 308 -10.30 21.05 -11.97
N GLN A 309 -10.96 22.16 -11.70
CA GLN A 309 -11.95 22.73 -12.61
C GLN A 309 -11.30 23.46 -13.80
N LYS A 310 -10.14 24.09 -13.62
CA LYS A 310 -9.35 24.64 -14.74
C LYS A 310 -8.86 23.53 -15.67
N GLU A 311 -8.37 22.42 -15.11
CA GLU A 311 -8.01 21.22 -15.89
C GLU A 311 -9.22 20.64 -16.62
N LEU A 312 -10.37 20.53 -15.95
CA LEU A 312 -11.61 20.05 -16.55
C LEU A 312 -12.07 20.95 -17.70
N LEU A 313 -11.99 22.28 -17.54
CA LEU A 313 -12.32 23.24 -18.59
C LEU A 313 -11.47 23.03 -19.84
N ASN A 314 -10.15 22.89 -19.68
CA ASN A 314 -9.23 22.61 -20.78
C ASN A 314 -9.56 21.30 -21.48
N LEU A 315 -9.89 20.25 -20.71
CA LEU A 315 -10.32 18.97 -21.27
C LEU A 315 -11.64 19.09 -22.03
N GLU A 316 -12.61 19.83 -21.49
CA GLU A 316 -13.91 20.07 -22.15
C GLU A 316 -13.76 20.85 -23.46
N ILE A 317 -12.87 21.85 -23.50
CA ILE A 317 -12.54 22.61 -24.72
C ILE A 317 -11.97 21.65 -25.77
N LYS A 318 -10.92 20.90 -25.43
CA LYS A 318 -10.29 19.93 -26.34
C LYS A 318 -11.30 18.90 -26.87
N GLU A 319 -12.19 18.43 -25.99
CA GLU A 319 -13.27 17.52 -26.38
C GLU A 319 -14.32 18.17 -27.29
N ALA A 320 -14.69 19.41 -27.03
CA ALA A 320 -15.64 20.16 -27.84
C ALA A 320 -15.07 20.47 -29.23
N GLU A 321 -13.79 20.84 -29.32
CA GLU A 321 -13.05 21.05 -30.58
C GLU A 321 -13.00 19.76 -31.40
N ALA A 322 -12.60 18.65 -30.80
CA ALA A 322 -12.59 17.35 -31.49
C ALA A 322 -13.98 16.95 -32.01
N LYS A 323 -15.05 17.19 -31.21
CA LYS A 323 -16.44 16.94 -31.63
C LYS A 323 -16.87 17.87 -32.77
N LEU A 324 -16.48 19.14 -32.72
CA LEU A 324 -16.80 20.13 -33.75
C LEU A 324 -16.11 19.78 -35.08
N THR A 325 -14.81 19.47 -35.08
CA THR A 325 -14.06 19.06 -36.27
C THR A 325 -14.69 17.83 -36.94
N ARG A 326 -15.12 16.84 -36.14
CA ARG A 326 -15.82 15.66 -36.67
C ARG A 326 -17.19 16.00 -37.23
N ALA A 327 -17.96 16.84 -36.55
CA ALA A 327 -19.26 17.29 -37.02
C ALA A 327 -19.15 18.05 -38.35
N LYS A 328 -18.15 18.93 -38.50
CA LYS A 328 -17.81 19.63 -39.74
C LYS A 328 -17.42 18.65 -40.86
N LYS A 329 -16.55 17.68 -40.59
CA LYS A 329 -16.16 16.65 -41.58
C LYS A 329 -17.36 15.84 -42.08
N LYS A 330 -18.34 15.54 -41.21
CA LYS A 330 -19.57 14.85 -41.62
C LYS A 330 -20.51 15.75 -42.40
N LEU A 331 -20.64 17.03 -42.03
CA LEU A 331 -21.39 18.00 -42.81
C LEU A 331 -20.86 18.08 -44.24
N GLY A 332 -19.53 18.19 -44.42
CA GLY A 332 -18.90 18.17 -45.74
C GLY A 332 -19.09 16.88 -46.54
N ARG A 333 -19.29 15.72 -45.89
CA ARG A 333 -19.67 14.48 -46.60
C ARG A 333 -21.10 14.54 -47.11
N VAL A 334 -22.03 15.00 -46.28
CA VAL A 334 -23.44 15.13 -46.65
C VAL A 334 -23.61 16.19 -47.75
N GLU A 335 -22.82 17.26 -47.72
CA GLU A 335 -22.76 18.27 -48.81
C GLU A 335 -22.33 17.63 -50.13
N LYS A 336 -21.26 16.82 -50.14
CA LYS A 336 -20.82 16.06 -51.33
C LYS A 336 -21.81 14.99 -51.79
N ASP A 337 -22.56 14.38 -50.87
CA ASP A 337 -23.60 13.41 -51.19
C ASP A 337 -24.83 14.10 -51.80
N LEU A 338 -25.18 15.29 -51.30
CA LEU A 338 -26.23 16.15 -51.87
C LEU A 338 -25.86 16.62 -53.27
N GLU A 339 -24.63 17.11 -53.48
CA GLU A 339 -24.11 17.49 -54.81
C GLU A 339 -24.20 16.33 -55.82
N ARG A 340 -23.81 15.11 -55.39
CA ARG A 340 -23.92 13.91 -56.24
C ARG A 340 -25.38 13.54 -56.52
N ALA A 341 -26.27 13.66 -55.53
CA ALA A 341 -27.69 13.38 -55.73
C ALA A 341 -28.35 14.38 -56.70
N ILE A 342 -27.96 15.66 -56.64
CA ILE A 342 -28.38 16.69 -57.59
C ILE A 342 -27.89 16.36 -59.02
N ARG A 343 -26.62 15.97 -59.18
CA ARG A 343 -26.06 15.58 -60.49
C ARG A 343 -26.77 14.37 -61.12
N VAL A 344 -27.22 13.42 -60.30
CA VAL A 344 -27.92 12.20 -60.75
C VAL A 344 -29.44 12.42 -60.84
N ASN A 345 -29.93 13.60 -60.45
CA ASN A 345 -31.35 13.98 -60.43
C ASN A 345 -32.27 12.97 -59.71
N ASP A 346 -31.83 12.47 -58.54
CA ASP A 346 -32.63 11.54 -57.71
C ASP A 346 -33.37 12.31 -56.60
N PRO A 347 -34.68 12.57 -56.74
CA PRO A 347 -35.45 13.43 -55.84
C PRO A 347 -35.51 12.90 -54.40
N VAL A 348 -35.59 11.57 -54.22
CA VAL A 348 -35.65 10.92 -52.91
C VAL A 348 -34.32 11.08 -52.15
N ARG A 349 -33.19 10.94 -52.86
CA ARG A 349 -31.86 11.15 -52.27
C ARG A 349 -31.61 12.62 -51.92
N ILE A 350 -32.08 13.54 -52.76
CA ILE A 350 -31.95 14.99 -52.52
C ILE A 350 -32.69 15.38 -51.24
N GLU A 351 -33.95 14.96 -51.08
CA GLU A 351 -34.75 15.30 -49.90
C GLU A 351 -34.13 14.75 -48.60
N LYS A 352 -33.73 13.47 -48.62
CA LYS A 352 -33.07 12.82 -47.47
C LYS A 352 -31.74 13.48 -47.10
N ALA A 353 -30.96 13.91 -48.09
CA ALA A 353 -29.70 14.62 -47.87
C ALA A 353 -29.94 16.02 -47.30
N LYS A 354 -30.94 16.77 -47.78
CA LYS A 354 -31.34 18.08 -47.24
C LYS A 354 -31.77 18.01 -45.77
N LEU A 355 -32.62 17.04 -45.42
CA LEU A 355 -33.06 16.82 -44.02
C LEU A 355 -31.86 16.50 -43.11
N THR A 356 -30.97 15.61 -43.58
CA THR A 356 -29.76 15.25 -42.85
C THR A 356 -28.83 16.46 -42.67
N MET A 357 -28.67 17.28 -43.71
CA MET A 357 -27.87 18.51 -43.68
C MET A 357 -28.38 19.49 -42.62
N ARG A 358 -29.71 19.72 -42.53
CA ARG A 358 -30.32 20.59 -41.50
C ARG A 358 -29.96 20.12 -40.09
N GLY A 359 -30.13 18.83 -39.80
CA GLY A 359 -29.79 18.27 -38.48
C GLY A 359 -28.29 18.36 -38.15
N ARG A 360 -27.41 18.16 -39.14
CA ARG A 360 -25.95 18.28 -38.96
C ARG A 360 -25.51 19.74 -38.77
N ARG A 361 -26.07 20.69 -39.52
CA ARG A 361 -25.83 22.14 -39.33
C ARG A 361 -26.24 22.59 -37.92
N ALA A 362 -27.42 22.21 -37.44
CA ALA A 362 -27.88 22.51 -36.09
C ALA A 362 -26.92 21.94 -35.01
N ARG A 363 -26.40 20.72 -35.25
CA ARG A 363 -25.40 20.10 -34.36
C ARG A 363 -24.07 20.87 -34.35
N VAL A 364 -23.60 21.32 -35.51
CA VAL A 364 -22.38 22.14 -35.64
C VAL A 364 -22.55 23.46 -34.91
N LYS A 365 -23.66 24.19 -35.14
CA LYS A 365 -23.98 25.44 -34.43
C LYS A 365 -23.96 25.25 -32.91
N LYS A 366 -24.72 24.27 -32.40
CA LYS A 366 -24.76 23.96 -30.96
C LYS A 366 -23.38 23.64 -30.34
N LEU A 367 -22.50 22.98 -31.10
CA LEU A 367 -21.13 22.68 -30.63
C LEU A 367 -20.24 23.92 -30.70
N SER A 368 -20.42 24.77 -31.71
CA SER A 368 -19.73 26.06 -31.85
C SER A 368 -20.09 26.99 -30.68
N ASP A 369 -21.38 27.21 -30.43
CA ASP A 369 -21.86 28.07 -29.34
C ASP A 369 -21.37 27.57 -27.97
N LYS A 370 -21.30 26.24 -27.79
CA LYS A 370 -20.74 25.64 -26.57
C LYS A 370 -19.24 25.92 -26.46
N LEU A 371 -18.49 25.75 -27.55
CA LEU A 371 -17.05 25.95 -27.56
C LEU A 371 -16.71 27.41 -27.26
N GLU A 372 -17.43 28.35 -27.86
CA GLU A 372 -17.29 29.78 -27.61
C GLU A 372 -17.53 30.11 -26.13
N LYS A 373 -18.63 29.62 -25.54
CA LYS A 373 -18.88 29.78 -24.09
C LYS A 373 -17.73 29.26 -23.22
N LEU A 374 -17.13 28.12 -23.58
CA LEU A 374 -16.01 27.55 -22.83
C LEU A 374 -14.71 28.35 -23.02
N LYS A 375 -14.44 28.85 -24.24
CA LYS A 375 -13.30 29.73 -24.51
C LYS A 375 -13.42 31.06 -23.77
N ASN A 376 -14.62 31.65 -23.74
CA ASN A 376 -14.88 32.87 -22.98
C ASN A 376 -14.56 32.70 -21.49
N TYR A 377 -14.87 31.55 -20.86
CA TYR A 377 -14.44 31.28 -19.49
C TYR A 377 -12.91 31.24 -19.34
N ARG A 378 -12.21 30.57 -20.25
CA ARG A 378 -10.75 30.48 -20.23
C ARG A 378 -10.11 31.87 -20.39
N ASP A 379 -10.60 32.65 -21.35
CA ASP A 379 -10.00 33.92 -21.75
C ASP A 379 -10.28 35.03 -20.71
N SER A 380 -11.46 35.00 -20.06
CA SER A 380 -11.76 35.85 -18.89
C SER A 380 -11.13 35.36 -17.58
N ASN A 381 -10.37 34.26 -17.59
CA ASN A 381 -9.87 33.54 -16.41
C ASN A 381 -10.97 33.19 -15.39
N ALA A 382 -12.24 33.21 -15.84
CA ALA A 382 -13.40 32.87 -15.06
C ALA A 382 -13.69 31.36 -15.14
N MET A 383 -14.61 30.90 -14.30
CA MET A 383 -14.93 29.47 -14.21
C MET A 383 -16.45 29.25 -14.31
N PRO A 384 -16.88 28.11 -14.87
CA PRO A 384 -18.28 27.70 -14.78
C PRO A 384 -18.74 27.66 -13.32
N LYS A 385 -19.97 28.13 -13.05
CA LYS A 385 -20.53 28.18 -11.69
C LYS A 385 -20.55 26.79 -11.05
N ILE A 386 -19.90 26.66 -9.89
CA ILE A 386 -19.83 25.43 -9.11
C ILE A 386 -20.99 25.35 -8.13
N VAL A 387 -21.61 24.17 -8.05
CA VAL A 387 -22.65 23.87 -7.06
C VAL A 387 -22.08 22.93 -6.00
N PHE A 388 -21.73 23.47 -4.84
CA PHE A 388 -21.33 22.67 -3.67
C PHE A 388 -22.50 21.80 -3.18
N GLY A 389 -22.23 20.57 -2.72
CA GLY A 389 -23.27 19.61 -2.34
C GLY A 389 -23.81 18.78 -3.51
N GLY A 390 -23.27 18.97 -4.71
CA GLY A 390 -23.57 18.16 -5.89
C GLY A 390 -24.66 18.77 -6.77
N ARG A 391 -24.32 19.00 -8.04
CA ARG A 391 -25.26 19.57 -9.03
C ARG A 391 -26.49 18.70 -9.27
N THR A 392 -26.34 17.38 -9.22
CA THR A 392 -27.46 16.44 -9.42
C THR A 392 -28.45 16.52 -8.28
N LEU A 393 -27.96 16.53 -7.03
CA LEU A 393 -28.79 16.65 -5.84
C LEU A 393 -29.53 17.99 -5.84
N TRP A 394 -28.83 19.09 -6.14
CA TRP A 394 -29.46 20.41 -6.27
C TRP A 394 -30.60 20.42 -7.32
N LYS A 395 -30.40 19.77 -8.47
CA LYS A 395 -31.47 19.63 -9.47
C LYS A 395 -32.66 18.81 -8.97
N GLN A 396 -32.44 17.84 -8.08
CA GLN A 396 -33.54 17.08 -7.48
C GLN A 396 -34.29 17.94 -6.46
N VAL A 397 -33.58 18.75 -5.67
CA VAL A 397 -34.19 19.73 -4.76
C VAL A 397 -35.06 20.73 -5.54
N CYS A 398 -34.55 21.32 -6.62
CA CYS A 398 -35.35 22.23 -7.48
C CYS A 398 -36.57 21.56 -8.13
N LYS A 399 -36.61 20.22 -8.17
CA LYS A 399 -37.73 19.43 -8.70
C LYS A 399 -38.64 18.88 -7.60
N GLY A 400 -38.41 19.24 -6.34
CA GLY A 400 -39.16 18.73 -5.19
C GLY A 400 -38.93 17.25 -4.87
N ARG A 401 -37.87 16.62 -5.41
CA ARG A 401 -37.57 15.18 -5.22
C ARG A 401 -36.55 14.88 -4.11
N ALA A 402 -36.02 15.92 -3.49
CA ALA A 402 -35.03 15.86 -2.42
C ALA A 402 -35.23 17.09 -1.53
N THR A 403 -34.89 16.98 -0.24
CA THR A 403 -35.09 18.10 0.68
C THR A 403 -33.91 19.08 0.63
N ARG A 404 -34.17 20.33 1.03
CA ARG A 404 -33.09 21.33 1.17
C ARG A 404 -32.07 20.90 2.23
N GLU A 405 -32.52 20.21 3.27
CA GLU A 405 -31.68 19.70 4.35
C GLU A 405 -30.71 18.62 3.86
N GLU A 406 -31.17 17.68 3.03
CA GLU A 406 -30.30 16.67 2.40
C GLU A 406 -29.16 17.32 1.61
N TRP A 407 -29.46 18.39 0.86
CA TRP A 407 -28.44 19.14 0.12
C TRP A 407 -27.50 19.92 1.04
N GLN A 408 -28.01 20.48 2.15
CA GLN A 408 -27.16 21.13 3.16
C GLN A 408 -26.24 20.11 3.84
N ASN A 409 -26.73 18.93 4.19
CA ASN A 409 -25.97 17.83 4.76
C ASN A 409 -24.81 17.42 3.84
N ALA A 410 -25.07 17.26 2.53
CA ALA A 410 -24.03 16.99 1.54
C ALA A 410 -22.95 18.09 1.42
N ARG A 411 -23.20 19.30 1.93
CA ARG A 411 -22.24 20.42 1.97
C ARG A 411 -21.45 20.50 3.28
N ARG A 412 -21.91 19.88 4.36
CA ARG A 412 -21.31 19.93 5.71
C ARG A 412 -20.77 18.59 6.20
N ASN A 413 -20.79 17.54 5.38
CA ASN A 413 -20.46 16.19 5.78
C ASN A 413 -18.99 15.77 5.61
N ARG A 414 -18.06 16.71 5.44
CA ARG A 414 -16.63 16.39 5.25
C ARG A 414 -15.72 17.18 6.17
N LEU A 415 -14.70 16.51 6.69
CA LEU A 415 -13.57 17.12 7.38
C LEU A 415 -12.28 16.50 6.86
N TYR A 416 -11.32 17.34 6.52
CA TYR A 416 -10.03 16.91 5.99
C TYR A 416 -8.90 17.48 6.82
N ALA A 417 -7.92 16.64 7.12
CA ALA A 417 -6.67 17.05 7.75
C ALA A 417 -5.49 16.45 7.00
N ARG A 418 -4.48 17.27 6.69
CA ARG A 418 -3.22 16.76 6.11
C ARG A 418 -2.21 16.35 7.18
N GLY A 419 -1.38 15.37 6.84
CA GLY A 419 -0.25 14.95 7.66
C GLY A 419 0.97 15.86 7.50
N ASP A 420 1.80 15.89 8.52
CA ASP A 420 3.06 16.64 8.61
C ASP A 420 4.15 15.72 9.20
N LYS A 421 5.20 15.48 8.41
CA LYS A 421 6.31 14.59 8.80
C LYS A 421 7.01 15.09 10.06
N THR A 422 7.09 16.40 10.25
CA THR A 422 7.77 17.03 11.41
C THR A 422 7.01 16.84 12.71
N LYS A 423 5.71 16.49 12.64
CA LYS A 423 4.83 16.32 13.80
C LYS A 423 4.36 14.88 14.01
N GLY A 424 5.01 13.91 13.36
CA GLY A 424 4.76 12.48 13.58
C GLY A 424 3.40 12.01 13.05
N GLY A 425 3.06 12.37 11.80
CA GLY A 425 1.84 11.91 11.14
C GLY A 425 0.81 13.03 11.01
N ASN A 426 -0.42 12.82 11.47
CA ASN A 426 -1.48 13.82 11.38
C ASN A 426 -1.81 14.42 12.76
N PRO A 427 -1.58 15.73 12.96
CA PRO A 427 -1.74 16.38 14.25
C PRO A 427 -3.20 16.66 14.63
N ASN A 428 -4.07 16.86 13.63
CA ASN A 428 -5.49 17.19 13.82
C ASN A 428 -6.38 15.95 13.87
N ILE A 429 -6.02 14.90 13.13
CA ILE A 429 -6.74 13.63 13.12
C ILE A 429 -5.74 12.49 13.33
N LYS A 430 -5.53 12.10 14.59
CA LYS A 430 -4.46 11.16 14.97
C LYS A 430 -4.95 9.72 14.98
N LEU A 431 -4.24 8.85 14.25
CA LEU A 431 -4.36 7.40 14.34
C LEU A 431 -3.49 6.85 15.46
N SER A 432 -4.00 5.85 16.16
CA SER A 432 -3.27 5.12 17.19
C SER A 432 -3.66 3.64 17.20
N TRP A 433 -2.76 2.80 17.70
CA TRP A 433 -2.97 1.36 17.88
C TRP A 433 -2.82 1.04 19.37
N ARG A 434 -3.85 0.44 19.98
CA ARG A 434 -3.89 0.08 21.40
C ARG A 434 -4.71 -1.19 21.56
N ASN A 435 -4.26 -2.12 22.41
CA ASN A 435 -4.99 -3.34 22.76
C ASN A 435 -5.49 -4.17 21.55
N GLY A 436 -4.74 -4.21 20.45
CA GLY A 436 -5.16 -4.96 19.26
C GLY A 436 -6.20 -4.26 18.36
N GLU A 437 -6.54 -3.01 18.65
CA GLU A 437 -7.52 -2.23 17.89
C GLU A 437 -6.96 -0.87 17.44
N PHE A 438 -7.50 -0.34 16.34
CA PHE A 438 -7.19 1.02 15.87
C PHE A 438 -8.14 2.02 16.51
N TYR A 439 -7.58 3.16 16.90
CA TYR A 439 -8.32 4.30 17.43
C TYR A 439 -8.03 5.55 16.61
N LEU A 440 -9.05 6.37 16.43
CA LEU A 440 -8.95 7.68 15.79
C LEU A 440 -9.30 8.77 16.80
N ALA A 441 -8.50 9.82 16.85
CA ALA A 441 -8.77 11.00 17.67
C ALA A 441 -8.80 12.26 16.81
N VAL A 442 -9.96 12.92 16.77
CA VAL A 442 -10.24 14.12 15.99
C VAL A 442 -10.22 15.33 16.91
N THR A 443 -9.33 16.29 16.64
CA THR A 443 -9.27 17.55 17.39
C THR A 443 -10.48 18.42 17.04
N ILE A 444 -11.14 18.96 18.07
CA ILE A 444 -12.28 19.87 17.94
C ILE A 444 -11.80 21.28 18.22
N SER A 445 -11.51 22.05 17.17
CA SER A 445 -10.82 23.32 17.32
C SER A 445 -11.72 24.47 17.76
N HIS A 446 -13.02 24.44 17.46
CA HIS A 446 -13.96 25.48 17.87
C HIS A 446 -14.27 25.51 19.38
N LEU A 447 -13.81 24.51 20.14
CA LEU A 447 -13.89 24.46 21.61
C LEU A 447 -12.59 24.95 22.29
N SER A 448 -11.62 25.43 21.51
CA SER A 448 -10.40 26.03 22.02
C SER A 448 -10.63 27.50 22.32
N GLU A 449 -10.24 27.95 23.51
CA GLU A 449 -10.40 29.31 24.00
C GLU A 449 -9.05 29.99 24.13
N GLN A 450 -9.00 31.31 23.96
CA GLN A 450 -7.78 32.07 24.18
C GLN A 450 -7.60 32.30 25.69
N LYS A 451 -6.47 31.85 26.24
CA LYS A 451 -6.11 32.09 27.65
C LYS A 451 -5.26 33.36 27.81
N GLU A 452 -4.19 33.47 27.04
CA GLU A 452 -3.18 34.54 27.17
C GLU A 452 -2.70 35.00 25.79
N VAL A 453 -1.75 35.93 25.76
CA VAL A 453 -1.03 36.38 24.56
C VAL A 453 0.46 36.17 24.83
N ASP A 454 1.18 35.58 23.88
CA ASP A 454 2.63 35.42 24.01
C ASP A 454 3.37 36.77 23.87
N SER A 455 4.67 36.79 24.21
CA SER A 455 5.52 37.98 24.09
C SER A 455 5.67 38.53 22.66
N ALA A 456 5.19 37.80 21.65
CA ALA A 456 5.16 38.20 20.25
C ALA A 456 3.74 38.62 19.78
N GLY A 457 2.79 38.82 20.69
CA GLY A 457 1.43 39.26 20.38
C GLY A 457 0.52 38.17 19.80
N ARG A 458 0.90 36.88 19.89
CA ARG A 458 0.13 35.75 19.36
C ARG A 458 -0.79 35.15 20.45
N PRO A 459 -2.06 34.86 20.14
CA PRO A 459 -2.98 34.29 21.11
C PRO A 459 -2.54 32.89 21.54
N LEU A 460 -2.38 32.70 22.84
CA LEU A 460 -2.10 31.41 23.48
C LEU A 460 -3.44 30.69 23.73
N MET A 461 -3.70 29.64 22.95
CA MET A 461 -4.96 28.91 22.96
C MET A 461 -4.94 27.73 23.94
N THR A 462 -6.07 27.42 24.58
CA THR A 462 -6.25 26.19 25.36
C THR A 462 -6.11 24.97 24.46
N ARG A 463 -5.66 23.86 25.04
CA ARG A 463 -5.54 22.60 24.31
C ARG A 463 -6.92 22.14 23.85
N ALA A 464 -7.16 22.18 22.54
CA ALA A 464 -8.41 21.74 21.94
C ALA A 464 -8.76 20.30 22.35
N PRO A 465 -9.99 20.04 22.83
CA PRO A 465 -10.43 18.70 23.18
C PRO A 465 -10.53 17.81 21.95
N LYS A 466 -10.59 16.49 22.17
CA LYS A 466 -10.63 15.51 21.09
C LYS A 466 -11.85 14.63 21.20
N VAL A 467 -12.48 14.34 20.07
CA VAL A 467 -13.41 13.23 19.94
C VAL A 467 -12.59 12.00 19.59
N SER A 468 -12.67 10.95 20.41
CA SER A 468 -11.94 9.70 20.18
C SER A 468 -12.86 8.50 20.16
N GLY A 469 -12.44 7.45 19.45
CA GLY A 469 -13.16 6.19 19.43
C GLY A 469 -12.52 5.19 18.47
N LYS A 470 -13.17 4.04 18.33
CA LYS A 470 -12.66 2.92 17.53
C LYS A 470 -12.71 3.20 16.04
N LEU A 471 -11.68 2.76 15.34
CA LEU A 471 -11.59 2.78 13.88
C LEU A 471 -11.57 1.35 13.37
N TRP A 472 -12.66 0.93 12.74
CA TRP A 472 -12.72 -0.36 12.08
C TRP A 472 -12.05 -0.29 10.70
N LEU A 473 -11.10 -1.19 10.47
CA LEU A 473 -10.38 -1.37 9.21
C LEU A 473 -10.51 -2.82 8.74
N LEU A 474 -10.65 -3.02 7.43
CA LEU A 474 -10.60 -4.37 6.84
C LEU A 474 -9.23 -5.02 7.09
N GLU A 475 -9.23 -6.33 7.35
CA GLU A 475 -8.04 -7.12 7.71
C GLU A 475 -6.84 -6.87 6.79
N LYS A 476 -7.07 -6.89 5.47
CA LYS A 476 -6.06 -6.63 4.43
C LYS A 476 -5.35 -5.27 4.52
N HIS A 477 -5.93 -4.31 5.23
CA HIS A 477 -5.38 -2.96 5.39
C HIS A 477 -4.68 -2.76 6.73
N LYS A 478 -4.94 -3.62 7.73
CA LYS A 478 -4.39 -3.47 9.08
C LYS A 478 -2.86 -3.44 9.08
N VAL A 479 -2.23 -4.39 8.38
CA VAL A 479 -0.76 -4.48 8.28
C VAL A 479 -0.16 -3.20 7.70
N LYS A 480 -0.72 -2.67 6.60
CA LYS A 480 -0.22 -1.45 5.96
C LYS A 480 -0.41 -0.20 6.82
N VAL A 481 -1.49 -0.12 7.59
CA VAL A 481 -1.70 1.00 8.53
C VAL A 481 -0.79 0.88 9.75
N LEU A 482 -0.46 -0.34 10.21
CA LEU A 482 0.56 -0.55 11.23
C LEU A 482 1.95 -0.14 10.74
N GLU A 483 2.34 -0.54 9.53
CA GLU A 483 3.58 -0.10 8.89
C GLU A 483 3.66 1.43 8.79
N LEU A 484 2.56 2.08 8.41
CA LEU A 484 2.44 3.53 8.40
C LEU A 484 2.72 4.13 9.79
N LEU A 485 2.06 3.62 10.83
CA LEU A 485 2.23 4.10 12.21
C LEU A 485 3.67 3.91 12.71
N LEU A 486 4.30 2.77 12.40
CA LEU A 486 5.69 2.48 12.76
C LEU A 486 6.69 3.36 11.99
N SER A 487 6.41 3.64 10.71
CA SER A 487 7.28 4.48 9.88
C SER A 487 7.27 5.96 10.29
N GLY A 488 6.23 6.41 11.01
CA GLY A 488 6.00 7.82 11.31
C GLY A 488 5.76 8.69 10.07
N ALA A 489 5.43 8.08 8.92
CA ALA A 489 5.21 8.82 7.69
C ALA A 489 3.96 9.70 7.76
N PRO A 490 3.95 10.87 7.09
CA PRO A 490 2.78 11.73 7.05
C PRO A 490 1.62 11.05 6.31
N TYR A 491 0.43 11.14 6.87
CA TYR A 491 -0.81 10.65 6.26
C TYR A 491 -1.91 11.71 6.35
N SER A 492 -2.71 11.85 5.29
CA SER A 492 -3.92 12.67 5.32
C SER A 492 -5.13 11.82 5.70
N VAL A 493 -6.09 12.44 6.39
CA VAL A 493 -7.33 11.80 6.78
C VAL A 493 -8.50 12.64 6.29
N GLU A 494 -9.44 12.01 5.61
CA GLU A 494 -10.74 12.59 5.24
C GLU A 494 -11.86 11.82 5.94
N LEU A 495 -12.63 12.53 6.76
CA LEU A 495 -13.84 12.03 7.42
C LEU A 495 -15.06 12.42 6.60
N ILE A 496 -15.95 11.46 6.36
CA ILE A 496 -17.17 11.63 5.56
C ILE A 496 -18.35 11.08 6.35
N LYS A 497 -19.29 11.96 6.73
CA LYS A 497 -20.57 11.55 7.33
C LYS A 497 -21.55 11.13 6.24
N GLY A 498 -22.05 9.90 6.31
CA GLY A 498 -23.10 9.43 5.42
C GLY A 498 -24.49 9.88 5.83
N SER A 499 -25.48 9.65 4.97
CA SER A 499 -26.90 9.86 5.30
C SER A 499 -27.41 8.87 6.37
N ASP A 500 -26.69 7.77 6.54
CA ASP A 500 -26.87 6.74 7.57
C ASP A 500 -26.22 7.12 8.91
N SER A 501 -25.83 8.37 9.09
CA SER A 501 -25.15 8.90 10.29
C SER A 501 -23.80 8.24 10.63
N ARG A 502 -23.30 7.33 9.79
CA ARG A 502 -21.98 6.68 9.97
C ARG A 502 -20.84 7.56 9.47
N TYR A 503 -19.70 7.52 10.17
CA TYR A 503 -18.47 8.21 9.77
C TYR A 503 -17.55 7.27 9.02
N ARG A 504 -17.36 7.53 7.72
CA ARG A 504 -16.37 6.83 6.89
C ARG A 504 -15.06 7.59 6.93
N VAL A 505 -13.95 6.88 7.08
CA VAL A 505 -12.60 7.45 7.17
C VAL A 505 -11.78 7.03 5.98
N HIS A 506 -11.18 7.98 5.28
CA HIS A 506 -10.20 7.73 4.24
C HIS A 506 -8.83 8.18 4.71
N VAL A 507 -7.93 7.23 4.98
CA VAL A 507 -6.54 7.49 5.36
C VAL A 507 -5.68 7.35 4.12
N THR A 508 -5.03 8.43 3.67
CA THR A 508 -4.17 8.44 2.48
C THR A 508 -2.72 8.70 2.85
N PHE A 509 -1.82 7.84 2.40
CA PHE A 509 -0.38 7.94 2.64
C PHE A 509 0.41 7.43 1.45
N THR A 510 1.69 7.79 1.38
CA THR A 510 2.59 7.31 0.34
C THR A 510 3.24 6.01 0.80
N ALA A 511 3.03 4.93 0.04
CA ALA A 511 3.65 3.62 0.32
C ALA A 511 4.88 3.42 -0.60
N GLU A 512 5.92 2.76 -0.08
CA GLU A 512 7.07 2.33 -0.88
C GLU A 512 6.62 1.24 -1.88
N LEU A 513 7.25 1.19 -3.06
CA LEU A 513 6.99 0.15 -4.06
C LEU A 513 7.41 -1.20 -3.46
N PRO A 514 6.51 -2.19 -3.38
CA PRO A 514 6.87 -3.52 -2.90
C PRO A 514 7.85 -4.19 -3.88
N LEU A 515 8.74 -5.03 -3.34
CA LEU A 515 9.55 -5.92 -4.18
C LEU A 515 8.61 -6.90 -4.89
N THR A 516 8.59 -6.87 -6.22
CA THR A 516 7.69 -7.71 -7.02
C THR A 516 7.94 -9.19 -6.73
N GLN A 517 6.90 -9.94 -6.35
CA GLN A 517 6.96 -11.40 -6.12
C GLN A 517 7.03 -12.19 -7.43
N THR A 518 6.74 -11.56 -8.56
CA THR A 518 6.70 -12.21 -9.88
C THR A 518 8.09 -12.30 -10.51
N ASN A 519 8.40 -13.45 -11.12
CA ASN A 519 9.68 -13.68 -11.79
C ASN A 519 9.56 -13.46 -13.31
N LEU A 520 10.35 -12.52 -13.84
CA LEU A 520 10.41 -12.23 -15.28
C LEU A 520 10.87 -13.43 -16.11
N ASN A 521 11.67 -14.33 -15.51
CA ASN A 521 12.18 -15.53 -16.16
C ASN A 521 11.12 -16.63 -16.35
N ARG A 522 9.90 -16.43 -15.84
CA ARG A 522 8.76 -17.34 -16.10
C ARG A 522 7.91 -16.92 -17.30
N GLY A 523 8.24 -15.82 -17.99
CA GLY A 523 7.41 -15.25 -19.05
C GLY A 523 6.35 -14.30 -18.50
N TYR A 524 5.22 -14.15 -19.20
CA TYR A 524 4.17 -13.18 -18.86
C TYR A 524 2.78 -13.78 -19.02
N LEU A 525 1.85 -13.33 -18.18
CA LEU A 525 0.41 -13.49 -18.41
C LEU A 525 -0.06 -12.34 -19.32
N GLY A 526 -0.34 -12.65 -20.58
CA GLY A 526 -0.87 -11.68 -21.54
C GLY A 526 -2.36 -11.43 -21.32
N VAL A 527 -2.77 -10.16 -21.40
CA VAL A 527 -4.16 -9.76 -21.16
C VAL A 527 -4.68 -8.91 -22.32
N ASP A 528 -5.65 -9.45 -23.06
CA ASP A 528 -6.44 -8.74 -24.06
C ASP A 528 -7.81 -8.38 -23.49
N THR A 529 -8.23 -7.12 -23.66
CA THR A 529 -9.46 -6.59 -23.05
C THR A 529 -10.55 -6.44 -24.11
N ASN A 530 -11.79 -6.83 -23.79
CA ASN A 530 -12.91 -6.83 -24.74
C ASN A 530 -14.23 -6.32 -24.16
N PRO A 531 -15.13 -5.74 -24.99
CA PRO A 531 -16.58 -5.69 -24.86
C PRO A 531 -17.23 -6.08 -23.54
N ASP A 532 -17.08 -7.37 -23.36
CA ASP A 532 -17.84 -8.30 -22.58
C ASP A 532 -16.91 -9.18 -21.76
N GLY A 533 -15.61 -8.86 -21.64
CA GLY A 533 -14.68 -9.76 -20.96
C GLY A 533 -13.20 -9.46 -21.13
N VAL A 534 -12.38 -10.42 -20.70
CA VAL A 534 -10.92 -10.41 -20.85
C VAL A 534 -10.45 -11.79 -21.32
N ALA A 535 -9.57 -11.78 -22.30
CA ALA A 535 -8.82 -12.94 -22.76
C ALA A 535 -7.44 -12.96 -22.12
N LEU A 536 -7.02 -14.12 -21.62
CA LEU A 536 -5.75 -14.37 -20.98
C LEU A 536 -4.96 -15.42 -21.77
N ALA A 537 -3.64 -15.21 -21.84
CA ALA A 537 -2.71 -16.16 -22.44
C ALA A 537 -1.51 -16.36 -21.50
N ASN A 538 -1.30 -17.60 -21.06
CA ASN A 538 -0.14 -18.00 -20.27
C ASN A 538 1.06 -18.21 -21.20
N ALA A 539 2.00 -17.27 -21.27
CA ALA A 539 3.21 -17.42 -22.09
C ALA A 539 4.43 -17.74 -21.23
N GLY A 540 5.24 -18.69 -21.68
CA GLY A 540 6.56 -19.01 -21.11
C GLY A 540 7.62 -17.96 -21.47
N PHE A 541 8.83 -18.14 -20.93
CA PHE A 541 9.98 -17.29 -21.24
C PHE A 541 10.37 -17.32 -22.73
N ASN A 542 10.16 -18.47 -23.39
CA ASN A 542 10.35 -18.66 -24.83
C ASN A 542 9.26 -17.98 -25.69
N GLY A 543 8.26 -17.34 -25.06
CA GLY A 543 7.14 -16.68 -25.73
C GLY A 543 6.11 -17.65 -26.34
N GLN A 544 6.21 -18.95 -26.08
CA GLN A 544 5.20 -19.93 -26.47
C GLN A 544 4.12 -20.05 -25.38
N PRO A 545 2.89 -20.43 -25.73
CA PRO A 545 1.87 -20.70 -24.73
C PRO A 545 2.25 -21.94 -23.90
N GLU A 546 2.03 -21.86 -22.59
CA GLU A 546 2.24 -22.96 -21.65
C GLU A 546 0.88 -23.43 -21.11
N PRO A 547 0.65 -24.75 -20.97
CA PRO A 547 -0.57 -25.26 -20.40
C PRO A 547 -0.78 -24.75 -18.96
N TRP A 548 -2.02 -24.86 -18.48
CA TRP A 548 -2.33 -24.58 -17.08
C TRP A 548 -1.68 -25.65 -16.18
N LEU A 549 -1.39 -25.31 -14.93
CA LEU A 549 -0.86 -26.27 -13.95
C LEU A 549 -1.90 -27.40 -13.72
N ASP A 550 -1.43 -28.61 -13.44
CA ASP A 550 -2.34 -29.72 -13.12
C ASP A 550 -3.21 -29.38 -11.90
N GLY A 551 -4.52 -29.60 -12.03
CA GLY A 551 -5.50 -29.21 -11.02
C GLY A 551 -5.75 -27.69 -10.91
N PHE A 552 -5.29 -26.88 -11.87
CA PHE A 552 -5.54 -25.43 -11.87
C PHE A 552 -7.03 -25.11 -11.96
N VAL A 553 -7.60 -24.71 -10.83
CA VAL A 553 -8.94 -24.13 -10.77
C VAL A 553 -8.82 -22.62 -10.89
N VAL A 554 -9.50 -22.03 -11.87
CA VAL A 554 -9.55 -20.58 -12.02
C VAL A 554 -10.08 -19.97 -10.72
N PRO A 555 -9.31 -19.10 -10.03
CA PRO A 555 -9.74 -18.52 -8.78
C PRO A 555 -10.85 -17.50 -9.07
N TYR A 556 -12.10 -17.95 -9.10
CA TYR A 556 -13.26 -17.08 -9.28
C TYR A 556 -14.05 -16.94 -7.96
N PRO A 557 -14.53 -15.73 -7.62
CA PRO A 557 -15.46 -15.57 -6.52
C PRO A 557 -16.76 -16.33 -6.79
N LYS A 558 -17.07 -17.36 -5.98
CA LYS A 558 -18.34 -18.13 -6.06
C LYS A 558 -19.59 -17.25 -5.95
N ALA A 559 -19.49 -16.04 -5.40
CA ALA A 559 -20.60 -15.11 -5.19
C ALA A 559 -20.89 -14.15 -6.38
N LEU A 560 -20.29 -14.36 -7.56
CA LEU A 560 -20.42 -13.43 -8.69
C LEU A 560 -21.69 -13.61 -9.53
N HIS A 561 -22.31 -14.78 -9.49
CA HIS A 561 -23.51 -15.11 -10.23
C HIS A 561 -24.71 -14.91 -9.30
N LYS A 562 -25.45 -13.81 -9.49
CA LYS A 562 -26.82 -13.71 -8.97
C LYS A 562 -27.80 -14.45 -9.92
N TYR A 563 -27.43 -14.60 -11.19
CA TYR A 563 -28.19 -15.30 -12.23
C TYR A 563 -27.28 -16.17 -13.12
N ALA A 564 -27.86 -17.22 -13.72
CA ALA A 564 -27.16 -18.06 -14.69
C ALA A 564 -26.66 -17.24 -15.90
N GLY A 565 -25.38 -17.39 -16.27
CA GLY A 565 -24.78 -16.73 -17.44
C GLY A 565 -24.13 -15.36 -17.22
N GLU A 566 -24.15 -14.79 -16.01
CA GLU A 566 -23.48 -13.51 -15.70
C GLU A 566 -21.95 -13.56 -15.79
N PHE A 567 -21.38 -14.74 -15.50
CA PHE A 567 -19.94 -14.99 -15.49
C PHE A 567 -19.68 -16.33 -16.18
N GLN A 568 -19.09 -16.30 -17.36
CA GLN A 568 -18.71 -17.50 -18.10
C GLN A 568 -17.20 -17.57 -18.22
N VAL A 569 -16.63 -18.70 -17.84
CA VAL A 569 -15.20 -18.96 -17.93
C VAL A 569 -14.99 -20.05 -18.96
N THR A 570 -14.24 -19.74 -20.01
CA THR A 570 -13.84 -20.73 -21.03
C THR A 570 -12.35 -20.98 -20.87
N ILE A 571 -12.01 -22.20 -20.44
CA ILE A 571 -10.63 -22.63 -20.25
C ILE A 571 -10.23 -23.47 -21.45
N HIS A 572 -9.09 -23.15 -22.05
CA HIS A 572 -8.43 -24.01 -23.03
C HIS A 572 -7.20 -24.66 -22.38
N PRO A 573 -7.00 -25.98 -22.51
CA PRO A 573 -5.87 -26.69 -21.91
C PRO A 573 -4.51 -26.08 -22.24
N ASN A 574 -4.37 -25.52 -23.44
CA ASN A 574 -3.14 -24.94 -23.99
C ASN A 574 -2.74 -23.58 -23.36
N GLY A 575 -3.24 -23.23 -22.17
CA GLY A 575 -2.86 -22.00 -21.47
C GLY A 575 -3.67 -20.76 -21.83
N PHE A 576 -4.86 -20.92 -22.41
CA PHE A 576 -5.75 -19.80 -22.74
C PHE A 576 -7.00 -19.81 -21.90
N LEU A 577 -7.47 -18.61 -21.53
CA LEU A 577 -8.60 -18.43 -20.63
C LEU A 577 -9.40 -17.21 -21.05
N TYR A 578 -10.68 -17.39 -21.33
CA TYR A 578 -11.62 -16.30 -21.57
C TYR A 578 -12.55 -16.12 -20.37
N ILE A 579 -12.65 -14.90 -19.87
CA ILE A 579 -13.60 -14.53 -18.83
C ILE A 579 -14.63 -13.59 -19.44
N LYS A 580 -15.84 -14.08 -19.65
CA LYS A 580 -16.97 -13.31 -20.20
C LYS A 580 -17.89 -12.83 -19.08
N ILE A 581 -18.13 -11.53 -19.08
CA ILE A 581 -19.08 -10.78 -18.24
C ILE A 581 -19.94 -9.91 -19.19
N PRO A 582 -21.05 -10.43 -19.74
CA PRO A 582 -21.89 -9.71 -20.70
C PRO A 582 -22.41 -8.36 -20.16
N GLU A 583 -22.67 -8.29 -18.85
CA GLU A 583 -23.16 -7.07 -18.19
C GLU A 583 -22.11 -5.93 -18.17
N LEU A 584 -20.82 -6.23 -18.37
CA LEU A 584 -19.75 -5.23 -18.32
C LEU A 584 -19.94 -4.11 -19.36
N ALA A 585 -20.46 -4.45 -20.54
CA ALA A 585 -20.74 -3.51 -21.63
C ALA A 585 -21.86 -2.51 -21.31
N TYR A 586 -22.82 -2.90 -20.45
CA TYR A 586 -24.10 -2.20 -20.27
C TYR A 586 -24.34 -1.69 -18.86
N GLY A 587 -23.82 -2.36 -17.82
CA GLY A 587 -23.99 -2.01 -16.41
C GLY A 587 -23.49 -0.60 -16.13
N ARG A 588 -24.06 0.11 -15.14
CA ARG A 588 -23.72 1.52 -14.84
C ARG A 588 -23.25 1.69 -13.40
N GLY A 589 -22.61 2.84 -13.13
CA GLY A 589 -22.28 3.28 -11.77
C GLY A 589 -21.51 2.23 -10.96
N TYR A 590 -22.02 1.92 -9.77
CA TYR A 590 -21.41 0.99 -8.82
C TYR A 590 -21.32 -0.44 -9.36
N ARG A 591 -22.37 -0.96 -10.01
CA ARG A 591 -22.39 -2.33 -10.55
C ARG A 591 -21.26 -2.57 -11.54
N ARG A 592 -21.00 -1.62 -12.45
CA ARG A 592 -19.85 -1.70 -13.37
C ARG A 592 -18.51 -1.71 -12.62
N ALA A 593 -18.34 -0.87 -11.60
CA ALA A 593 -17.10 -0.84 -10.82
C ALA A 593 -16.86 -2.16 -10.06
N TYR A 594 -17.93 -2.76 -9.53
CA TYR A 594 -17.89 -4.08 -8.90
C TYR A 594 -17.49 -5.18 -9.88
N LEU A 595 -18.13 -5.26 -11.06
CA LEU A 595 -17.80 -6.26 -12.09
C LEU A 595 -16.36 -6.14 -12.59
N ILE A 596 -15.85 -4.92 -12.78
CA ILE A 596 -14.43 -4.68 -13.08
C ILE A 596 -13.55 -5.20 -11.94
N GLY A 597 -13.87 -4.87 -10.70
CA GLY A 597 -13.10 -5.31 -9.53
C GLY A 597 -13.03 -6.84 -9.41
N ALA A 598 -14.13 -7.52 -9.69
CA ALA A 598 -14.23 -8.98 -9.73
C ALA A 598 -13.36 -9.58 -10.84
N LEU A 599 -13.50 -9.08 -12.08
CA LEU A 599 -12.69 -9.50 -13.22
C LEU A 599 -11.20 -9.35 -12.96
N VAL A 600 -10.81 -8.18 -12.45
CA VAL A 600 -9.42 -7.88 -12.12
C VAL A 600 -8.87 -8.79 -11.04
N LYS A 601 -9.68 -9.15 -10.04
CA LYS A 601 -9.27 -10.09 -9.00
C LYS A 601 -8.88 -11.44 -9.61
N VAL A 602 -9.70 -11.97 -10.53
CA VAL A 602 -9.39 -13.25 -11.21
C VAL A 602 -8.08 -13.15 -12.00
N VAL A 603 -7.87 -12.05 -12.73
CA VAL A 603 -6.62 -11.82 -13.49
C VAL A 603 -5.40 -11.78 -12.57
N THR A 604 -5.47 -11.03 -11.46
CA THR A 604 -4.33 -10.92 -10.53
C THR A 604 -4.08 -12.20 -9.76
N ASP A 605 -5.13 -12.90 -9.35
CA ASP A 605 -5.00 -14.18 -8.63
C ASP A 605 -4.41 -15.26 -9.55
N THR A 606 -4.78 -15.26 -10.84
CA THR A 606 -4.17 -16.12 -11.87
C THR A 606 -2.68 -15.81 -12.05
N ALA A 607 -2.31 -14.53 -12.19
CA ALA A 607 -0.92 -14.11 -12.33
C ALA A 607 -0.08 -14.50 -11.10
N LYS A 608 -0.65 -14.35 -9.91
CA LYS A 608 -0.03 -14.74 -8.63
C LYS A 608 0.19 -16.24 -8.53
N ALA A 609 -0.82 -17.04 -8.89
CA ALA A 609 -0.72 -18.51 -8.90
C ALA A 609 0.40 -19.00 -9.84
N LEU A 610 0.56 -18.36 -11.00
CA LEU A 610 1.63 -18.69 -11.95
C LEU A 610 3.01 -18.12 -11.53
N GLY A 611 3.03 -17.13 -10.63
CA GLY A 611 4.23 -16.36 -10.30
C GLY A 611 4.75 -15.51 -11.48
N LYS A 612 3.86 -15.14 -12.42
CA LYS A 612 4.20 -14.41 -13.65
C LYS A 612 3.72 -12.96 -13.59
N PRO A 613 4.51 -12.00 -14.12
CA PRO A 613 4.05 -10.63 -14.32
C PRO A 613 2.95 -10.55 -15.38
N ILE A 614 2.17 -9.46 -15.34
CA ILE A 614 1.06 -9.20 -16.26
C ILE A 614 1.53 -8.31 -17.41
N ALA A 615 1.25 -8.71 -18.65
CA ALA A 615 1.43 -7.89 -19.84
C ALA A 615 0.09 -7.29 -20.29
N LEU A 616 0.02 -5.96 -20.42
CA LEU A 616 -1.18 -5.22 -20.81
C LEU A 616 -0.89 -4.30 -21.98
N GLU A 617 -1.86 -4.12 -22.86
CA GLU A 617 -1.74 -3.07 -23.87
C GLU A 617 -1.82 -1.66 -23.26
N ASN A 618 -0.93 -0.78 -23.71
CA ASN A 618 -1.03 0.65 -23.48
C ASN A 618 -2.04 1.26 -24.46
N LEU A 619 -3.31 1.03 -24.19
CA LEU A 619 -4.39 1.50 -25.05
C LEU A 619 -4.67 3.00 -24.84
N GLU A 620 -4.12 3.85 -25.71
CA GLU A 620 -4.66 5.19 -25.91
C GLU A 620 -5.93 5.11 -26.77
N PHE A 621 -7.08 4.97 -26.12
CA PHE A 621 -8.35 5.13 -26.84
C PHE A 621 -8.59 6.60 -27.14
N GLY A 622 -8.16 7.01 -28.33
CA GLY A 622 -8.74 8.16 -29.00
C GLY A 622 -10.24 7.94 -29.12
N LYS A 623 -11.05 8.90 -28.64
CA LYS A 623 -12.51 8.94 -28.87
C LYS A 623 -12.86 9.02 -30.37
N ASP A 624 -11.88 8.96 -31.25
CA ASP A 624 -11.92 9.14 -32.71
C ASP A 624 -12.71 8.03 -33.42
N ARG A 625 -12.96 6.91 -32.75
CA ARG A 625 -13.78 5.80 -33.27
C ARG A 625 -15.27 5.89 -32.88
N LEU A 626 -15.65 6.85 -32.04
CA LEU A 626 -17.02 7.04 -31.56
C LEU A 626 -17.84 7.92 -32.50
N ASP A 627 -18.23 7.41 -33.67
CA ASP A 627 -19.41 7.93 -34.39
C ASP A 627 -19.82 7.02 -35.58
N THR A 628 -19.94 5.70 -35.37
CA THR A 628 -20.44 4.72 -36.36
C THR A 628 -21.93 4.43 -36.14
N ASN A 629 -22.30 3.32 -35.49
CA ASN A 629 -23.69 2.92 -35.21
C ASN A 629 -24.10 3.32 -33.78
N LYS A 630 -25.36 3.70 -33.52
CA LYS A 630 -25.90 3.96 -32.17
C LYS A 630 -25.57 2.84 -31.16
N LYS A 631 -25.62 1.57 -31.57
CA LYS A 631 -25.25 0.41 -30.73
C LYS A 631 -23.74 0.38 -30.44
N PHE A 632 -22.90 0.56 -31.46
CA PHE A 632 -21.44 0.60 -31.32
C PHE A 632 -20.96 1.83 -30.53
N ASN A 633 -21.52 3.00 -30.80
CA ASN A 633 -21.22 4.24 -30.08
C ASN A 633 -21.63 4.12 -28.61
N ARG A 634 -22.77 3.49 -28.32
CA ARG A 634 -23.18 3.19 -26.94
C ARG A 634 -22.23 2.19 -26.29
N MET A 635 -21.82 1.13 -27.00
CA MET A 635 -20.85 0.14 -26.52
C MET A 635 -19.50 0.81 -26.24
N ALA A 636 -18.86 1.41 -27.25
CA ALA A 636 -17.54 2.01 -27.15
C ALA A 636 -17.48 3.28 -26.25
N ALA A 637 -18.57 4.05 -26.11
CA ALA A 637 -18.60 5.16 -25.16
C ALA A 637 -18.79 4.69 -23.71
N ASN A 638 -19.40 3.52 -23.50
CA ASN A 638 -19.53 2.89 -22.18
C ASN A 638 -18.35 2.00 -21.83
N PHE A 639 -17.63 1.50 -22.83
CA PHE A 639 -16.66 0.45 -22.66
C PHE A 639 -15.34 1.00 -22.07
N PRO A 640 -14.99 0.62 -20.83
CA PRO A 640 -14.05 1.39 -20.04
C PRO A 640 -12.67 0.71 -20.04
N TYR A 641 -12.08 0.47 -21.23
CA TYR A 641 -10.73 -0.10 -21.39
C TYR A 641 -9.75 0.46 -20.35
N ARG A 642 -9.65 1.80 -20.31
CA ARG A 642 -8.80 2.52 -19.36
C ARG A 642 -9.13 2.20 -17.90
N LYS A 643 -10.41 2.07 -17.51
CA LYS A 643 -10.76 1.72 -16.12
C LYS A 643 -10.41 0.28 -15.78
N VAL A 644 -10.50 -0.66 -16.73
CA VAL A 644 -10.07 -2.05 -16.54
C VAL A 644 -8.55 -2.09 -16.40
N THR A 645 -7.79 -1.50 -17.32
CA THR A 645 -6.32 -1.44 -17.26
C THR A 645 -5.83 -0.76 -15.98
N GLU A 646 -6.40 0.40 -15.62
CA GLU A 646 -6.06 1.08 -14.36
C GLU A 646 -6.43 0.25 -13.14
N ALA A 647 -7.56 -0.49 -13.17
CA ALA A 647 -7.94 -1.37 -12.08
C ALA A 647 -6.96 -2.56 -11.95
N ILE A 648 -6.52 -3.15 -13.07
CA ILE A 648 -5.49 -4.20 -13.08
C ILE A 648 -4.18 -3.66 -12.51
N MET A 649 -3.69 -2.52 -13.00
CA MET A 649 -2.48 -1.88 -12.46
C MET A 649 -2.59 -1.61 -10.95
N ARG A 650 -3.73 -1.05 -10.51
CA ARG A 650 -3.99 -0.78 -9.09
C ARG A 650 -4.04 -2.05 -8.24
N ARG A 651 -4.62 -3.14 -8.75
CA ARG A 651 -4.72 -4.42 -8.01
C ARG A 651 -3.39 -5.17 -8.02
N ALA A 652 -2.73 -5.26 -9.17
CA ALA A 652 -1.41 -5.88 -9.32
C ALA A 652 -0.40 -5.22 -8.38
N PHE A 653 -0.40 -3.89 -8.31
CA PHE A 653 0.41 -3.16 -7.33
C PHE A 653 0.09 -3.51 -5.87
N LYS A 654 -1.19 -3.74 -5.54
CA LYS A 654 -1.60 -4.12 -4.18
C LYS A 654 -1.15 -5.52 -3.78
N GLU A 655 -0.95 -6.39 -4.77
CA GLU A 655 -0.63 -7.81 -4.63
C GLU A 655 0.83 -8.12 -5.01
N ASP A 656 1.66 -7.09 -5.18
CA ASP A 656 3.10 -7.18 -5.50
C ASP A 656 3.41 -7.89 -6.84
N ILE A 657 2.50 -7.76 -7.81
CA ILE A 657 2.59 -8.34 -9.15
C ILE A 657 3.16 -7.31 -10.12
N GLY A 658 4.22 -7.69 -10.86
CA GLY A 658 4.79 -6.83 -11.90
C GLY A 658 3.82 -6.62 -13.07
N VAL A 659 3.74 -5.40 -13.60
CA VAL A 659 2.93 -5.07 -14.77
C VAL A 659 3.79 -4.41 -15.83
N LYS A 660 3.75 -4.92 -17.07
CA LYS A 660 4.47 -4.36 -18.21
C LYS A 660 3.49 -3.87 -19.29
N PRO A 661 3.38 -2.53 -19.49
CA PRO A 661 2.62 -2.00 -20.62
C PRO A 661 3.35 -2.29 -21.94
N VAL A 662 2.61 -2.68 -22.98
CA VAL A 662 3.13 -2.92 -24.34
C VAL A 662 2.38 -2.09 -25.37
N TRP A 663 3.02 -1.79 -26.50
CA TRP A 663 2.39 -1.05 -27.59
C TRP A 663 1.27 -1.89 -28.24
N PRO A 664 0.03 -1.36 -28.41
CA PRO A 664 -1.13 -2.13 -28.90
C PRO A 664 -1.17 -2.35 -30.41
N ALA A 665 -0.27 -1.75 -31.19
CA ALA A 665 -0.39 -1.75 -32.65
C ALA A 665 -0.42 -3.17 -33.23
N HIS A 666 -1.48 -3.49 -33.97
CA HIS A 666 -1.64 -4.74 -34.74
C HIS A 666 -1.65 -6.06 -33.95
N THR A 667 -1.79 -6.06 -32.63
CA THR A 667 -1.84 -7.29 -31.81
C THR A 667 -2.90 -8.29 -32.28
N SER A 668 -4.12 -7.82 -32.54
CA SER A 668 -5.21 -8.62 -33.11
C SER A 668 -4.94 -9.11 -34.54
N THR A 669 -4.33 -8.28 -35.39
CA THR A 669 -3.97 -8.68 -36.77
C THR A 669 -2.92 -9.80 -36.76
N ILE A 670 -1.87 -9.64 -35.96
CA ILE A 670 -0.81 -10.63 -35.80
C ILE A 670 -1.39 -11.93 -35.23
N GLY A 671 -2.22 -11.81 -34.20
CA GLY A 671 -2.92 -12.94 -33.59
C GLY A 671 -3.75 -13.73 -34.60
N TRP A 672 -4.52 -13.04 -35.44
CA TRP A 672 -5.35 -13.67 -36.48
C TRP A 672 -4.52 -14.45 -37.51
N TRP A 673 -3.46 -13.83 -38.04
CA TRP A 673 -2.65 -14.44 -39.10
C TRP A 673 -1.75 -15.59 -38.61
N LYS A 674 -1.19 -15.47 -37.40
CA LYS A 674 -0.20 -16.42 -36.90
C LYS A 674 -0.78 -17.48 -35.97
N TYR A 675 -1.53 -17.05 -34.95
CA TYR A 675 -1.76 -17.88 -33.77
C TYR A 675 -3.17 -18.44 -33.66
N MET A 676 -4.17 -17.79 -34.27
CA MET A 676 -5.57 -18.20 -34.19
C MET A 676 -5.78 -19.63 -34.71
N ARG A 677 -5.37 -19.91 -35.96
CA ARG A 677 -5.48 -21.25 -36.55
C ARG A 677 -4.48 -22.24 -35.94
N GLN A 678 -3.26 -21.78 -35.65
CA GLN A 678 -2.19 -22.64 -35.11
C GLN A 678 -2.59 -23.32 -33.79
N TYR A 679 -3.27 -22.58 -32.90
CA TYR A 679 -3.65 -23.08 -31.58
C TYR A 679 -5.13 -23.39 -31.43
N GLY A 680 -5.94 -23.24 -32.49
CA GLY A 680 -7.39 -23.45 -32.42
C GLY A 680 -8.12 -22.50 -31.46
N ILE A 681 -7.66 -21.25 -31.37
CA ILE A 681 -8.13 -20.27 -30.39
C ILE A 681 -8.87 -19.10 -31.05
N THR A 682 -9.53 -18.27 -30.24
CA THR A 682 -10.12 -17.01 -30.70
C THR A 682 -9.06 -15.95 -31.00
N VAL A 683 -9.41 -14.94 -31.80
CA VAL A 683 -8.53 -13.79 -32.06
C VAL A 683 -8.14 -13.03 -30.78
N HIS A 684 -8.99 -13.06 -29.75
CA HIS A 684 -8.74 -12.41 -28.46
C HIS A 684 -7.64 -13.13 -27.67
N HIS A 685 -7.68 -14.46 -27.62
CA HIS A 685 -6.60 -15.26 -27.04
C HIS A 685 -5.29 -15.08 -27.80
N ALA A 686 -5.37 -15.06 -29.14
CA ALA A 686 -4.20 -14.83 -29.99
C ALA A 686 -3.59 -13.44 -29.77
N ALA A 687 -4.41 -12.40 -29.59
CA ALA A 687 -3.94 -11.06 -29.25
C ALA A 687 -3.27 -11.04 -27.86
N ALA A 688 -3.87 -11.70 -26.86
CA ALA A 688 -3.29 -11.85 -25.52
C ALA A 688 -1.89 -12.51 -25.57
N LEU A 689 -1.70 -13.53 -26.41
CA LEU A 689 -0.40 -14.16 -26.61
C LEU A 689 0.63 -13.19 -27.22
N VAL A 690 0.25 -12.43 -28.25
CA VAL A 690 1.14 -11.42 -28.86
C VAL A 690 1.54 -10.36 -27.83
N ILE A 691 0.63 -9.95 -26.94
CA ILE A 691 0.88 -9.01 -25.84
C ILE A 691 1.96 -9.57 -24.88
N ALA A 692 1.83 -10.83 -24.47
CA ALA A 692 2.81 -11.49 -23.60
C ALA A 692 4.18 -11.65 -24.26
N ARG A 693 4.20 -12.03 -25.55
CA ARG A 693 5.42 -12.15 -26.36
C ARG A 693 6.14 -10.83 -26.51
N ARG A 694 5.41 -9.74 -26.78
CA ARG A 694 5.98 -8.38 -26.84
C ARG A 694 6.55 -7.95 -25.50
N ALA A 695 5.88 -8.27 -24.39
CA ALA A 695 6.40 -7.98 -23.06
C ALA A 695 7.72 -8.73 -22.78
N SER A 696 7.85 -9.95 -23.30
CA SER A 696 9.08 -10.75 -23.22
C SER A 696 10.19 -10.28 -24.18
N GLY A 697 9.86 -9.42 -25.16
CA GLY A 697 10.84 -8.83 -26.09
C GLY A 697 10.86 -9.43 -27.49
N PHE A 698 9.98 -10.38 -27.79
CA PHE A 698 9.92 -11.03 -29.11
C PHE A 698 9.47 -10.07 -30.21
N LYS A 699 10.12 -10.20 -31.37
CA LYS A 699 9.74 -9.55 -32.63
C LYS A 699 8.77 -10.44 -33.40
N GLU A 700 7.79 -9.83 -34.07
CA GLU A 700 6.80 -10.56 -34.85
C GLU A 700 7.20 -10.55 -36.34
N CYS A 701 7.79 -11.67 -36.76
CA CYS A 701 8.25 -11.92 -38.13
C CYS A 701 7.15 -12.52 -39.01
N ILE A 702 7.25 -12.26 -40.32
CA ILE A 702 6.49 -12.92 -41.39
C ILE A 702 7.13 -14.29 -41.66
N THR A 703 6.38 -15.36 -41.40
CA THR A 703 6.83 -16.76 -41.59
C THR A 703 6.64 -17.21 -43.04
N GLY A 704 7.31 -18.30 -43.44
CA GLY A 704 7.11 -18.92 -44.76
C GLY A 704 5.66 -19.35 -44.99
N GLU A 705 5.04 -19.98 -44.00
CA GLU A 705 3.61 -20.33 -44.01
C GLU A 705 2.70 -19.11 -44.23
N LEU A 706 3.03 -17.97 -43.62
CA LEU A 706 2.25 -16.75 -43.79
C LEU A 706 2.37 -16.22 -45.23
N LYS A 707 3.56 -16.26 -45.82
CA LYS A 707 3.77 -15.90 -47.24
C LYS A 707 2.95 -16.81 -48.16
N GLN A 708 2.97 -18.13 -47.92
CA GLN A 708 2.18 -19.09 -48.68
C GLN A 708 0.68 -18.82 -48.57
N LYS A 709 0.17 -18.53 -47.36
CA LYS A 709 -1.24 -18.17 -47.16
C LYS A 709 -1.65 -16.91 -47.91
N ILE A 710 -0.79 -15.89 -47.92
CA ILE A 710 -1.06 -14.63 -48.64
C ILE A 710 -1.08 -14.88 -50.15
N GLN A 711 -0.17 -15.72 -50.65
CA GLN A 711 -0.12 -16.12 -52.05
C GLN A 711 -1.37 -16.93 -52.46
N ALA A 712 -1.79 -17.89 -51.65
CA ALA A 712 -3.02 -18.66 -51.89
C ALA A 712 -4.27 -17.75 -51.97
N ILE A 713 -4.38 -16.74 -51.08
CA ILE A 713 -5.50 -15.78 -51.13
C ILE A 713 -5.46 -14.94 -52.42
N ARG A 714 -4.26 -14.58 -52.88
CA ARG A 714 -4.09 -13.86 -54.15
C ARG A 714 -4.54 -14.72 -55.33
N GLU A 715 -4.16 -15.98 -55.35
CA GLU A 715 -4.54 -16.95 -56.38
C GLU A 715 -6.06 -17.21 -56.39
N GLU A 716 -6.68 -17.39 -55.22
CA GLU A 716 -8.14 -17.55 -55.10
C GLU A 716 -8.89 -16.32 -55.64
N LEU A 717 -8.40 -15.11 -55.32
CA LEU A 717 -8.99 -13.86 -55.82
C LEU A 717 -8.77 -13.64 -57.32
N ASN A 718 -7.71 -14.21 -57.90
CA ASN A 718 -7.46 -14.20 -59.34
C ASN A 718 -8.34 -15.23 -60.06
N GLN A 719 -8.57 -16.41 -59.49
CA GLN A 719 -9.46 -17.42 -60.07
C GLN A 719 -10.91 -16.93 -60.16
N LYS A 720 -11.40 -16.20 -59.15
CA LYS A 720 -12.72 -15.54 -59.17
C LYS A 720 -12.87 -14.41 -60.22
N VAL A 721 -11.79 -14.00 -60.89
CA VAL A 721 -11.85 -13.06 -62.03
C VAL A 721 -12.17 -13.79 -63.33
N ASN A 722 -11.91 -15.10 -63.40
CA ASN A 722 -12.06 -15.92 -64.61
C ASN A 722 -13.35 -16.77 -64.61
N SER A 723 -14.19 -16.68 -63.59
CA SER A 723 -15.53 -17.30 -63.56
C SER A 723 -16.56 -16.38 -64.23
N LEU A 724 -17.56 -16.98 -64.89
CA LEU A 724 -18.63 -16.36 -65.70
C LEU A 724 -19.22 -15.06 -65.11
N PRO A 725 -19.70 -14.12 -65.95
CA PRO A 725 -20.18 -12.81 -65.52
C PRO A 725 -21.50 -12.94 -64.74
N GLY A 726 -21.41 -13.04 -63.42
CA GLY A 726 -22.58 -13.07 -62.54
C GLY A 726 -22.28 -13.52 -61.12
N GLU A 727 -21.30 -14.40 -60.92
CA GLU A 727 -20.96 -14.95 -59.60
C GLU A 727 -19.47 -14.77 -59.30
N GLY A 728 -19.17 -13.76 -58.49
CA GLY A 728 -17.83 -13.51 -57.97
C GLY A 728 -17.38 -12.08 -58.21
N LYS A 729 -17.34 -11.25 -57.15
CA LYS A 729 -16.64 -9.97 -57.21
C LYS A 729 -15.14 -10.25 -57.36
N GLY A 730 -14.63 -10.18 -58.60
CA GLY A 730 -13.21 -10.28 -58.90
C GLY A 730 -12.34 -9.22 -58.21
N MET A 731 -11.01 -9.28 -58.43
CA MET A 731 -10.03 -8.44 -57.75
C MET A 731 -10.18 -6.94 -58.09
N SER A 732 -10.69 -6.14 -57.14
CA SER A 732 -10.82 -4.68 -57.32
C SER A 732 -9.46 -3.98 -57.49
N ARG A 733 -9.43 -2.83 -58.19
CA ARG A 733 -8.22 -1.98 -58.33
C ARG A 733 -7.57 -1.63 -56.97
N LYS A 734 -8.39 -1.50 -55.93
CA LYS A 734 -7.93 -1.22 -54.56
C LYS A 734 -7.18 -2.41 -53.95
N VAL A 735 -7.68 -3.63 -54.16
CA VAL A 735 -7.03 -4.88 -53.69
C VAL A 735 -5.73 -5.15 -54.46
N LYS A 736 -5.68 -4.89 -55.78
CA LYS A 736 -4.45 -4.96 -56.57
C LYS A 736 -3.33 -4.07 -56.02
N ARG A 737 -3.64 -2.79 -55.73
CA ARG A 737 -2.68 -1.86 -55.10
C ARG A 737 -2.25 -2.30 -53.71
N LEU A 738 -3.14 -2.93 -52.94
CA LEU A 738 -2.83 -3.45 -51.62
C LEU A 738 -1.79 -4.57 -51.70
N PHE A 739 -1.97 -5.55 -52.59
CA PHE A 739 -1.01 -6.64 -52.78
C PHE A 739 0.38 -6.15 -53.20
N LYS A 740 0.47 -5.18 -54.13
CA LYS A 740 1.76 -4.59 -54.53
C LYS A 740 2.51 -4.00 -53.34
N ARG A 741 1.85 -3.18 -52.51
CA ARG A 741 2.45 -2.61 -51.28
C ARG A 741 2.86 -3.69 -50.28
N LEU A 742 2.08 -4.77 -50.22
CA LEU A 742 2.27 -5.85 -49.25
C LEU A 742 3.49 -6.71 -49.63
N GLU A 743 3.72 -6.97 -50.92
CA GLU A 743 4.94 -7.62 -51.44
C GLU A 743 6.20 -6.82 -51.12
N GLU A 744 6.20 -5.53 -51.43
CA GLU A 744 7.33 -4.61 -51.16
C GLU A 744 7.68 -4.59 -49.67
N LYS A 745 6.69 -4.61 -48.79
CA LYS A 745 6.93 -4.56 -47.34
C LYS A 745 7.29 -5.92 -46.74
N ILE A 746 6.76 -7.03 -47.26
CA ILE A 746 7.05 -8.38 -46.74
C ILE A 746 8.52 -8.75 -46.90
N SER A 747 9.15 -8.35 -48.01
CA SER A 747 10.56 -8.66 -48.28
C SER A 747 11.49 -8.02 -47.25
N VAL A 748 11.17 -6.81 -46.78
CA VAL A 748 12.03 -6.03 -45.87
C VAL A 748 11.64 -6.16 -44.39
N HIS A 749 10.40 -6.53 -44.06
CA HIS A 749 9.85 -6.43 -42.70
C HIS A 749 10.64 -7.18 -41.63
N ASN A 750 11.13 -8.38 -41.94
CA ASN A 750 11.86 -9.19 -40.97
C ASN A 750 13.22 -8.57 -40.58
N GLY A 751 13.83 -7.76 -41.45
CA GLY A 751 15.08 -7.02 -41.17
C GLY A 751 14.88 -5.70 -40.43
N LEU A 752 13.63 -5.24 -40.24
CA LEU A 752 13.35 -3.98 -39.58
C LEU A 752 13.60 -4.04 -38.06
N THR A 753 13.93 -2.87 -37.48
CA THR A 753 13.95 -2.72 -36.03
C THR A 753 12.55 -2.95 -35.44
N ARG A 754 12.49 -3.35 -34.17
CA ARG A 754 11.23 -3.63 -33.46
C ARG A 754 10.23 -2.47 -33.57
N PHE A 755 10.70 -1.24 -33.35
CA PHE A 755 9.87 -0.04 -33.46
C PHE A 755 9.25 0.13 -34.86
N LYS A 756 10.02 -0.15 -35.93
CA LYS A 756 9.53 -0.08 -37.31
C LYS A 756 8.54 -1.21 -37.62
N GLN A 757 8.77 -2.44 -37.12
CA GLN A 757 7.83 -3.55 -37.26
C GLN A 757 6.49 -3.31 -36.53
N GLU A 758 6.54 -2.65 -35.38
CA GLU A 758 5.36 -2.31 -34.57
C GLU A 758 4.70 -0.99 -34.97
N SER A 759 5.22 -0.31 -36.01
CA SER A 759 4.67 0.96 -36.49
C SER A 759 3.27 0.79 -37.10
N PHE A 760 2.48 1.87 -37.05
CA PHE A 760 1.11 1.86 -37.56
C PHE A 760 1.02 1.50 -39.06
N TYR A 761 2.04 1.83 -39.85
CA TYR A 761 2.10 1.60 -41.30
C TYR A 761 2.98 0.42 -41.73
N SER A 762 3.33 -0.47 -40.80
CA SER A 762 4.03 -1.73 -41.08
C SER A 762 3.21 -2.69 -41.97
N VAL A 763 3.80 -3.81 -42.39
CA VAL A 763 3.11 -4.88 -43.17
C VAL A 763 1.77 -5.27 -42.53
N TRP A 764 1.72 -5.29 -41.20
CA TRP A 764 0.52 -5.65 -40.44
C TRP A 764 -0.67 -4.72 -40.70
N HIS A 765 -0.45 -3.47 -41.11
CA HIS A 765 -1.51 -2.56 -41.53
C HIS A 765 -2.19 -3.04 -42.81
N ASP A 766 -1.38 -3.37 -43.82
CA ASP A 766 -1.88 -3.80 -45.12
C ASP A 766 -2.55 -5.19 -45.01
N LEU A 767 -1.99 -6.08 -44.19
CA LEU A 767 -2.62 -7.36 -43.83
C LEU A 767 -3.97 -7.17 -43.13
N LYS A 768 -4.13 -6.12 -42.33
CA LYS A 768 -5.43 -5.78 -41.72
C LYS A 768 -6.42 -5.27 -42.75
N GLU A 769 -5.99 -4.40 -43.67
CA GLU A 769 -6.85 -3.96 -44.78
C GLU A 769 -7.31 -5.15 -45.63
N LEU A 770 -6.43 -6.14 -45.85
CA LEU A 770 -6.75 -7.35 -46.60
C LEU A 770 -7.85 -8.19 -45.92
N VAL A 771 -7.75 -8.38 -44.59
CA VAL A 771 -8.78 -9.08 -43.80
C VAL A 771 -10.13 -8.33 -43.82
N LEU A 772 -10.11 -7.00 -43.87
CA LEU A 772 -11.33 -6.19 -43.93
C LEU A 772 -11.97 -6.15 -45.33
N LEU A 773 -11.21 -6.40 -46.38
CA LEU A 773 -11.68 -6.43 -47.77
C LEU A 773 -12.09 -7.83 -48.24
N SER A 774 -11.66 -8.88 -47.53
CA SER A 774 -12.02 -10.28 -47.78
C SER A 774 -13.26 -10.76 -47.00
N ARG A 775 -13.74 -9.93 -46.07
CA ARG A 775 -15.07 -10.05 -45.43
C ARG A 775 -16.06 -9.15 -46.15
#